data_AF-A0A9X0QF95-F1
#
_entry.id   AF-A0A9X0QF95-F1
#
_cell.length_a   1.000
_cell.length_b   1.000
_cell.length_c   1.000
_cell.angle_alpha   90.00
_cell.angle_beta   90.00
_cell.angle_gamma   90.00
#
_symmetry.space_group_name_H-M   'P 1'
#
loop_
_entity.id
_entity.type
_entity.pdbx_description
1 polymer ?
#
loop_
_entity_poly.entity_id
_entity_poly.type
_entity_poly.pdbx_seq_one_letter_code
_entity_poly.pdbx_strand_id
1 'polypeptide(L)'
;MDHRRGALARSPVDVSFLLDAPAGKHGFIQMKDGHLATGDGRRIRFWGVNITDWSKGSQQIPSKEDSVFLASTLARFGVNSVRFQFLDLDVPRGLLKKQRTDVEIFDADALDREDYFIAELERRGIYIDFNLLVGRRFLAEEGVKDVDLLHQGSKGTSLYDTKMIELQKEYAKQLLTHRNPYTKLTYVEDPAVAIVEINNENAISTGFRAPSEFYRDELRGLYNEWLAKHRSVAERERLRQVCEVAGEAAVPLMERKTQVAQAPTERFYAEAEFYNDLQRDYFLEMKKYLRERLKSRSLIIATADHSHANSGYPILRATTGMDIIDGHTYWQHPESYVRKLPMVNDPENSTVVELSRSALAGKPYTVSEVNNPFPNDYAGEGIPILAAYAGLQDWDAIYWYTFEPKSDPVWKPYVGDAFDISLDPLKMPELAAGALEFLRGDVAKARTTSERSYSEQEVFDSMLIPTTERPYYTDGFPLTLPLEHEVRISSLSGPPTGTFVKSIASNTIVSDTHELKWSLDEGHTNGLVTVNTPNNQALIGFVKEHGAISLQNMSAETNNHFCTIWLSSMDALPIAKSARLLLVAGGRAENTGQRWNTARTGVISLGESPTLVEPVTGLLTLKGLEGARSVKIQAIDGAGQSLGAPVEVRKEQGTWKVPLGTITTTWYEITVER
;
A
#
# COMPACT_ATOMS: atom_id res chain seq x y z
N MET A 1 5.60 -5.40 20.83
CA MET A 1 4.48 -6.34 20.61
C MET A 1 4.93 -7.76 20.95
N ASP A 2 4.04 -8.63 21.43
CA ASP A 2 4.27 -10.08 21.59
C ASP A 2 3.07 -10.83 21.01
N HIS A 3 3.15 -11.10 19.72
CA HIS A 3 2.05 -11.70 18.99
C HIS A 3 1.78 -13.13 19.45
N ARG A 4 2.82 -13.94 19.73
CA ARG A 4 2.70 -15.35 20.12
C ARG A 4 1.84 -15.48 21.36
N ARG A 5 2.15 -14.73 22.40
CA ARG A 5 1.34 -14.67 23.62
C ARG A 5 -0.09 -14.23 23.32
N GLY A 6 -0.24 -13.30 22.37
CA GLY A 6 -1.53 -12.79 21.95
C GLY A 6 -2.46 -13.84 21.32
N ALA A 7 -1.92 -14.80 20.58
CA ALA A 7 -2.72 -15.86 19.95
C ALA A 7 -3.12 -16.99 20.92
N LEU A 8 -2.50 -17.07 22.10
CA LEU A 8 -2.77 -18.13 23.09
C LEU A 8 -4.03 -17.86 23.93
N ALA A 9 -4.55 -16.63 23.92
CA ALA A 9 -5.72 -16.25 24.70
C ALA A 9 -6.58 -15.23 23.95
N ARG A 10 -7.89 -15.24 24.19
CA ARG A 10 -8.82 -14.27 23.60
C ARG A 10 -8.40 -12.85 23.97
N SER A 11 -8.19 -12.01 22.96
CA SER A 11 -7.94 -10.58 23.16
C SER A 11 -9.26 -9.82 23.29
N PRO A 12 -9.40 -8.88 24.24
CA PRO A 12 -10.54 -7.96 24.26
C PRO A 12 -10.64 -7.09 23.01
N VAL A 13 -9.53 -6.79 22.34
CA VAL A 13 -9.47 -5.92 21.16
C VAL A 13 -9.35 -6.72 19.85
N ASP A 14 -9.86 -7.95 19.85
CA ASP A 14 -9.94 -8.82 18.68
C ASP A 14 -11.00 -8.34 17.69
N VAL A 15 -10.57 -7.98 16.48
CA VAL A 15 -11.44 -7.52 15.39
C VAL A 15 -11.61 -8.56 14.27
N SER A 16 -11.27 -9.82 14.51
CA SER A 16 -11.44 -10.91 13.53
C SER A 16 -12.89 -11.17 13.14
N PHE A 17 -13.87 -10.66 13.90
CA PHE A 17 -15.29 -10.69 13.53
C PHE A 17 -15.60 -9.91 12.24
N LEU A 18 -14.68 -9.07 11.75
CA LEU A 18 -14.78 -8.39 10.46
C LEU A 18 -14.52 -9.33 9.27
N LEU A 19 -13.87 -10.48 9.49
CA LEU A 19 -13.48 -11.40 8.43
C LEU A 19 -14.57 -12.44 8.17
N ASP A 20 -14.82 -12.69 6.88
CA ASP A 20 -15.88 -13.58 6.44
C ASP A 20 -15.32 -14.96 6.06
N ALA A 21 -14.87 -15.72 7.07
CA ALA A 21 -14.15 -16.98 6.88
C ALA A 21 -15.02 -18.16 6.34
N PRO A 22 -14.45 -19.11 5.59
CA PRO A 22 -13.12 -19.04 4.97
C PRO A 22 -13.11 -18.09 3.76
N ALA A 23 -11.92 -17.63 3.36
CA ALA A 23 -11.75 -16.82 2.15
C ALA A 23 -12.23 -17.60 0.92
N GLY A 24 -12.78 -16.90 -0.07
CA GLY A 24 -13.29 -17.53 -1.29
C GLY A 24 -14.61 -18.29 -1.12
N LYS A 25 -15.23 -18.34 0.07
CA LYS A 25 -16.49 -19.07 0.29
C LYS A 25 -17.66 -18.65 -0.59
N HIS A 26 -17.63 -17.41 -1.10
CA HIS A 26 -18.65 -16.86 -1.99
C HIS A 26 -18.27 -16.96 -3.47
N GLY A 27 -17.18 -17.66 -3.80
CA GLY A 27 -16.59 -17.70 -5.14
C GLY A 27 -15.48 -16.68 -5.34
N PHE A 28 -14.92 -16.64 -6.56
CA PHE A 28 -13.84 -15.73 -6.92
C PHE A 28 -14.25 -14.27 -6.76
N ILE A 29 -13.29 -13.46 -6.33
CA ILE A 29 -13.40 -12.00 -6.34
C ILE A 29 -13.51 -11.54 -7.80
N GLN A 30 -14.38 -10.57 -8.03
CA GLN A 30 -14.71 -10.07 -9.36
C GLN A 30 -14.83 -8.55 -9.33
N MET A 31 -14.68 -7.94 -10.51
CA MET A 31 -14.97 -6.53 -10.71
C MET A 31 -16.47 -6.35 -10.94
N LYS A 32 -17.10 -5.47 -10.17
CA LYS A 32 -18.50 -5.08 -10.33
C LYS A 32 -18.66 -3.60 -10.07
N ASP A 33 -19.26 -2.89 -11.02
CA ASP A 33 -19.55 -1.45 -10.93
C ASP A 33 -18.32 -0.59 -10.54
N GLY A 34 -17.15 -0.95 -11.07
CA GLY A 34 -15.88 -0.28 -10.78
C GLY A 34 -15.24 -0.63 -9.45
N HIS A 35 -15.69 -1.70 -8.78
CA HIS A 35 -15.23 -2.09 -7.46
C HIS A 35 -14.96 -3.58 -7.31
N LEU A 36 -14.25 -3.95 -6.25
CA LEU A 36 -14.09 -5.35 -5.86
C LEU A 36 -15.38 -5.89 -5.24
N ALA A 37 -15.78 -7.08 -5.68
CA ALA A 37 -16.94 -7.79 -5.16
C ALA A 37 -16.68 -9.28 -4.99
N THR A 38 -17.35 -9.90 -4.01
CA THR A 38 -17.38 -11.35 -3.84
C THR A 38 -18.09 -12.04 -5.01
N GLY A 39 -17.95 -13.37 -5.13
CA GLY A 39 -18.58 -14.13 -6.21
C GLY A 39 -20.12 -14.07 -6.26
N ASP A 40 -20.78 -13.70 -5.15
CA ASP A 40 -22.22 -13.39 -5.07
C ASP A 40 -22.56 -11.91 -5.29
N GLY A 41 -21.57 -11.08 -5.59
CA GLY A 41 -21.73 -9.69 -6.03
C GLY A 41 -21.86 -8.65 -4.92
N ARG A 42 -21.49 -8.97 -3.67
CA ARG A 42 -21.39 -8.00 -2.56
C ARG A 42 -20.05 -7.26 -2.61
N ARG A 43 -20.05 -5.96 -2.34
CA ARG A 43 -18.82 -5.15 -2.23
C ARG A 43 -17.89 -5.75 -1.18
N ILE A 44 -16.60 -5.81 -1.48
CA ILE A 44 -15.55 -6.19 -0.54
C ILE A 44 -14.41 -5.17 -0.63
N ARG A 45 -13.78 -4.88 0.51
CA ARG A 45 -12.54 -4.10 0.58
C ARG A 45 -11.45 -4.95 1.20
N PHE A 46 -10.21 -4.78 0.74
CA PHE A 46 -9.06 -5.46 1.32
C PHE A 46 -8.25 -4.53 2.23
N TRP A 47 -8.16 -4.92 3.49
CA TRP A 47 -7.24 -4.36 4.47
C TRP A 47 -6.14 -5.39 4.67
N GLY A 48 -5.00 -5.14 4.04
CA GLY A 48 -3.96 -6.14 3.85
C GLY A 48 -2.61 -5.74 4.41
N VAL A 49 -1.69 -6.70 4.36
CA VAL A 49 -0.26 -6.49 4.60
C VAL A 49 0.54 -7.19 3.52
N ASN A 50 1.73 -6.64 3.25
CA ASN A 50 2.76 -7.40 2.56
C ASN A 50 3.45 -8.36 3.55
N ILE A 51 3.85 -9.53 3.08
CA ILE A 51 4.67 -10.48 3.84
C ILE A 51 6.06 -10.56 3.19
N THR A 52 7.10 -10.16 3.94
CA THR A 52 8.52 -10.13 3.52
C THR A 52 9.46 -10.54 4.68
N ASP A 53 10.78 -10.50 4.44
CA ASP A 53 11.80 -10.92 5.41
C ASP A 53 13.09 -10.06 5.46
N TRP A 54 12.97 -8.73 5.31
CA TRP A 54 14.11 -7.81 5.33
C TRP A 54 14.77 -7.66 6.69
N SER A 55 13.96 -7.61 7.75
CA SER A 55 14.46 -7.50 9.11
C SER A 55 15.24 -8.76 9.46
N LYS A 56 16.33 -8.56 10.20
CA LYS A 56 17.07 -9.67 10.80
C LYS A 56 16.10 -10.62 11.51
N GLY A 57 16.25 -11.93 11.28
CA GLY A 57 15.46 -12.98 11.94
C GLY A 57 13.99 -13.07 11.52
N SER A 58 13.57 -12.28 10.53
CA SER A 58 12.32 -12.53 9.83
C SER A 58 12.46 -13.74 8.90
N GLN A 59 11.36 -14.46 8.67
CA GLN A 59 11.24 -15.49 7.65
C GLN A 59 9.88 -15.36 6.98
N GLN A 60 9.89 -15.04 5.69
CA GLN A 60 8.67 -14.80 4.93
C GLN A 60 7.80 -16.06 4.86
N ILE A 61 8.44 -17.20 4.59
CA ILE A 61 7.80 -18.52 4.58
C ILE A 61 7.99 -19.12 5.98
N PRO A 62 6.97 -19.10 6.84
CA PRO A 62 7.10 -19.53 8.23
C PRO A 62 7.20 -21.06 8.35
N SER A 63 7.43 -21.55 9.57
CA SER A 63 7.18 -22.96 9.89
C SER A 63 5.67 -23.24 9.90
N LYS A 64 5.26 -24.52 9.78
CA LYS A 64 3.84 -24.88 9.93
C LYS A 64 3.29 -24.55 11.31
N GLU A 65 4.10 -24.71 12.35
CA GLU A 65 3.73 -24.32 13.71
C GLU A 65 3.42 -22.81 13.78
N ASP A 66 4.31 -21.99 13.22
CA ASP A 66 4.16 -20.53 13.24
C ASP A 66 3.03 -20.05 12.32
N SER A 67 2.75 -20.76 11.23
CA SER A 67 1.68 -20.42 10.27
C SER A 67 0.32 -20.25 10.94
N VAL A 68 -0.07 -21.18 11.83
CA VAL A 68 -1.34 -21.14 12.56
C VAL A 68 -1.45 -19.87 13.40
N PHE A 69 -0.34 -19.54 14.05
CA PHE A 69 -0.21 -18.42 14.96
C PHE A 69 -0.19 -17.07 14.22
N LEU A 70 0.59 -16.96 13.15
CA LEU A 70 0.70 -15.75 12.32
C LEU A 70 -0.64 -15.44 11.65
N ALA A 71 -1.28 -16.44 11.04
CA ALA A 71 -2.60 -16.27 10.45
C ALA A 71 -3.65 -15.84 11.49
N SER A 72 -3.59 -16.38 12.72
CA SER A 72 -4.45 -15.94 13.82
C SER A 72 -4.17 -14.51 14.26
N THR A 73 -2.90 -14.08 14.24
CA THR A 73 -2.51 -12.72 14.58
C THR A 73 -3.06 -11.74 13.56
N LEU A 74 -2.83 -11.99 12.26
CA LEU A 74 -3.32 -11.15 11.17
C LEU A 74 -4.85 -10.99 11.24
N ALA A 75 -5.58 -12.09 11.40
CA ALA A 75 -7.04 -12.06 11.54
C ALA A 75 -7.51 -11.20 12.72
N ARG A 76 -6.84 -11.31 13.88
CA ARG A 76 -7.16 -10.53 15.09
C ARG A 76 -6.98 -9.02 14.90
N PHE A 77 -6.05 -8.61 14.05
CA PHE A 77 -5.83 -7.21 13.67
C PHE A 77 -6.68 -6.78 12.45
N GLY A 78 -7.59 -7.64 11.99
CA GLY A 78 -8.54 -7.31 10.92
C GLY A 78 -7.95 -7.40 9.51
N VAL A 79 -6.76 -7.98 9.36
CA VAL A 79 -6.14 -8.21 8.05
C VAL A 79 -6.93 -9.28 7.31
N ASN A 80 -7.55 -8.93 6.19
CA ASN A 80 -8.36 -9.84 5.38
C ASN A 80 -7.76 -10.13 4.00
N SER A 81 -6.55 -9.65 3.71
CA SER A 81 -5.77 -10.03 2.54
C SER A 81 -4.27 -10.01 2.82
N VAL A 82 -3.52 -10.92 2.21
CA VAL A 82 -2.05 -10.97 2.29
C VAL A 82 -1.48 -10.92 0.88
N ARG A 83 -0.56 -9.97 0.68
CA ARG A 83 0.24 -9.86 -0.53
C ARG A 83 1.60 -10.51 -0.31
N PHE A 84 1.87 -11.57 -1.07
CA PHE A 84 3.14 -12.27 -1.01
C PHE A 84 4.13 -11.66 -2.00
N GLN A 85 5.11 -10.97 -1.45
CA GLN A 85 6.15 -10.29 -2.21
C GLN A 85 7.46 -11.06 -2.07
N PHE A 86 8.29 -11.17 -3.10
CA PHE A 86 9.59 -11.90 -3.04
C PHE A 86 9.53 -13.44 -2.89
N LEU A 87 8.39 -14.11 -3.11
CA LEU A 87 8.35 -15.58 -3.22
C LEU A 87 9.21 -16.11 -4.38
N ASP A 88 9.58 -15.25 -5.34
CA ASP A 88 10.46 -15.53 -6.46
C ASP A 88 11.96 -15.39 -6.13
N LEU A 89 12.33 -15.25 -4.85
CA LEU A 89 13.71 -15.35 -4.38
C LEU A 89 14.17 -16.80 -4.17
N ASP A 90 15.49 -16.96 -4.06
CA ASP A 90 16.11 -18.24 -3.71
C ASP A 90 15.80 -18.61 -2.24
N VAL A 91 15.64 -19.91 -1.95
CA VAL A 91 15.60 -20.41 -0.58
C VAL A 91 16.85 -20.01 0.22
N PRO A 92 16.70 -19.66 1.52
CA PRO A 92 15.50 -19.84 2.35
C PRO A 92 14.51 -18.65 2.34
N ARG A 93 14.72 -17.61 1.51
CA ARG A 93 13.90 -16.40 1.54
C ARG A 93 12.61 -16.53 0.72
N GLY A 94 12.71 -17.10 -0.47
CA GLY A 94 11.58 -17.40 -1.35
C GLY A 94 11.46 -18.89 -1.63
N LEU A 95 10.82 -19.24 -2.75
CA LEU A 95 10.52 -20.62 -3.14
C LEU A 95 11.57 -21.25 -4.07
N LEU A 96 12.41 -20.45 -4.74
CA LEU A 96 13.27 -20.97 -5.81
C LEU A 96 14.47 -21.75 -5.26
N LYS A 97 14.77 -22.90 -5.87
CA LYS A 97 16.06 -23.57 -5.69
C LYS A 97 17.20 -22.68 -6.17
N LYS A 98 18.35 -22.69 -5.49
CA LYS A 98 19.54 -21.88 -5.89
C LYS A 98 20.13 -22.26 -7.26
N GLN A 99 19.92 -23.51 -7.68
CA GLN A 99 20.29 -24.03 -8.99
C GLN A 99 19.00 -24.45 -9.70
N ARG A 100 18.81 -24.01 -10.96
CA ARG A 100 17.54 -24.14 -11.70
C ARG A 100 17.68 -24.79 -13.07
N THR A 101 18.44 -25.89 -13.15
CA THR A 101 18.48 -26.72 -14.38
C THR A 101 17.43 -27.82 -14.40
N ASP A 102 16.63 -27.92 -13.34
CA ASP A 102 15.58 -28.93 -13.16
C ASP A 102 14.26 -28.52 -13.83
N VAL A 103 13.41 -29.51 -14.12
CA VAL A 103 12.01 -29.29 -14.54
C VAL A 103 11.19 -28.63 -13.41
N GLU A 104 11.51 -28.95 -12.16
CA GLU A 104 10.86 -28.41 -10.96
C GLU A 104 11.77 -27.38 -10.28
N ILE A 105 11.38 -26.11 -10.33
CA ILE A 105 12.23 -24.99 -9.90
C ILE A 105 12.05 -24.63 -8.42
N PHE A 106 10.99 -25.12 -7.78
CA PHE A 106 10.70 -24.84 -6.37
C PHE A 106 11.37 -25.84 -5.43
N ASP A 107 11.76 -25.35 -4.26
CA ASP A 107 12.12 -26.19 -3.14
C ASP A 107 10.85 -26.78 -2.51
N ALA A 108 10.77 -28.10 -2.43
CA ALA A 108 9.56 -28.80 -2.00
C ALA A 108 9.19 -28.55 -0.53
N ASP A 109 10.18 -28.33 0.35
CA ASP A 109 9.91 -28.02 1.76
C ASP A 109 9.39 -26.58 1.91
N ALA A 110 10.02 -25.61 1.24
CA ALA A 110 9.55 -24.24 1.23
C ALA A 110 8.12 -24.13 0.68
N LEU A 111 7.82 -24.81 -0.43
CA LEU A 111 6.48 -24.82 -1.03
C LEU A 111 5.43 -25.47 -0.12
N ASP A 112 5.73 -26.60 0.53
CA ASP A 112 4.80 -27.25 1.46
C ASP A 112 4.53 -26.41 2.72
N ARG A 113 5.52 -25.64 3.20
CA ARG A 113 5.33 -24.67 4.30
C ARG A 113 4.49 -23.48 3.87
N GLU A 114 4.73 -22.94 2.68
CA GLU A 114 3.96 -21.85 2.12
C GLU A 114 2.49 -22.26 1.86
N ASP A 115 2.28 -23.45 1.29
CA ASP A 115 0.96 -24.02 1.08
C ASP A 115 0.17 -24.15 2.40
N TYR A 116 0.85 -24.59 3.47
CA TYR A 116 0.23 -24.70 4.79
C TYR A 116 -0.11 -23.31 5.36
N PHE A 117 0.77 -22.33 5.17
CA PHE A 117 0.52 -20.96 5.61
C PHE A 117 -0.70 -20.36 4.90
N ILE A 118 -0.77 -20.48 3.58
CA ILE A 118 -1.91 -20.05 2.78
C ILE A 118 -3.20 -20.72 3.26
N ALA A 119 -3.21 -22.04 3.49
CA ALA A 119 -4.40 -22.72 3.98
C ALA A 119 -4.86 -22.21 5.37
N GLU A 120 -3.94 -21.83 6.25
CA GLU A 120 -4.28 -21.24 7.55
C GLU A 120 -4.80 -19.79 7.43
N LEU A 121 -4.32 -19.01 6.45
CA LEU A 121 -4.85 -17.68 6.10
C LEU A 121 -6.29 -17.82 5.59
N GLU A 122 -6.51 -18.70 4.61
CA GLU A 122 -7.82 -18.93 4.00
C GLU A 122 -8.86 -19.37 5.03
N ARG A 123 -8.50 -20.30 5.93
CA ARG A 123 -9.39 -20.80 6.99
C ARG A 123 -9.90 -19.66 7.88
N ARG A 124 -9.18 -18.54 7.96
CA ARG A 124 -9.52 -17.36 8.77
C ARG A 124 -10.17 -16.24 7.97
N GLY A 125 -10.45 -16.42 6.68
CA GLY A 125 -11.08 -15.38 5.86
C GLY A 125 -10.10 -14.38 5.26
N ILE A 126 -8.81 -14.75 5.17
CA ILE A 126 -7.76 -13.91 4.60
C ILE A 126 -7.51 -14.35 3.15
N TYR A 127 -7.70 -13.43 2.21
CA TYR A 127 -7.48 -13.64 0.77
C TYR A 127 -5.99 -13.53 0.41
N ILE A 128 -5.64 -14.09 -0.75
CA ILE A 128 -4.27 -14.19 -1.25
C ILE A 128 -4.08 -13.31 -2.48
N ASP A 129 -3.00 -12.54 -2.45
CA ASP A 129 -2.45 -11.79 -3.58
C ASP A 129 -1.03 -12.29 -3.89
N PHE A 130 -0.84 -12.82 -5.10
CA PHE A 130 0.45 -13.34 -5.56
C PHE A 130 1.16 -12.39 -6.50
N ASN A 131 2.41 -12.04 -6.18
CA ASN A 131 3.31 -11.41 -7.14
C ASN A 131 4.10 -12.46 -7.95
N LEU A 132 4.13 -12.32 -9.27
CA LEU A 132 4.84 -13.25 -10.15
C LEU A 132 6.30 -12.86 -10.46
N LEU A 133 6.64 -11.57 -10.34
CA LEU A 133 8.01 -11.08 -10.51
C LEU A 133 8.29 -9.87 -9.60
N VAL A 134 9.12 -10.08 -8.59
CA VAL A 134 9.55 -9.04 -7.65
C VAL A 134 11.07 -8.94 -7.65
N GLY A 135 11.73 -10.00 -7.17
CA GLY A 135 13.16 -9.99 -6.88
C GLY A 135 13.95 -11.11 -7.57
N ARG A 136 13.31 -11.92 -8.44
CA ARG A 136 13.95 -13.06 -9.10
C ARG A 136 15.34 -12.73 -9.62
N ARG A 137 16.29 -13.58 -9.27
CA ARG A 137 17.62 -13.63 -9.89
C ARG A 137 17.55 -14.52 -11.12
N PHE A 138 17.85 -13.97 -12.29
CA PHE A 138 17.99 -14.74 -13.52
C PHE A 138 19.40 -15.33 -13.63
N LEU A 139 19.52 -16.56 -14.10
CA LEU A 139 20.79 -17.29 -14.15
C LEU A 139 21.29 -17.53 -15.57
N ALA A 140 22.61 -17.60 -15.74
CA ALA A 140 23.22 -17.87 -17.04
C ALA A 140 22.87 -19.28 -17.56
N GLU A 141 22.75 -20.27 -16.66
CA GLU A 141 22.29 -21.61 -17.00
C GLU A 141 20.84 -21.66 -17.51
N GLU A 142 20.02 -20.65 -17.21
CA GLU A 142 18.65 -20.51 -17.74
C GLU A 142 18.65 -19.90 -19.15
N GLY A 143 19.83 -19.62 -19.73
CA GLY A 143 20.01 -19.04 -21.06
C GLY A 143 20.00 -17.51 -21.09
N VAL A 144 19.93 -16.86 -19.92
CA VAL A 144 19.91 -15.40 -19.80
C VAL A 144 21.32 -14.83 -19.97
N LYS A 145 21.45 -13.72 -20.70
CA LYS A 145 22.73 -13.09 -21.03
C LYS A 145 23.13 -12.06 -19.97
N ASP A 146 24.43 -11.81 -19.85
CA ASP A 146 25.01 -10.72 -19.03
C ASP A 146 24.41 -10.61 -17.61
N VAL A 147 24.18 -11.75 -16.96
CA VAL A 147 23.44 -11.81 -15.68
C VAL A 147 24.09 -11.01 -14.56
N ASP A 148 25.40 -10.80 -14.61
CA ASP A 148 26.15 -9.99 -13.63
C ASP A 148 25.81 -8.50 -13.72
N LEU A 149 25.18 -8.06 -14.82
CA LEU A 149 24.71 -6.68 -15.03
C LEU A 149 23.22 -6.50 -14.70
N LEU A 150 22.53 -7.58 -14.33
CA LEU A 150 21.13 -7.57 -13.97
C LEU A 150 20.95 -7.40 -12.46
N HIS A 151 19.95 -6.60 -12.09
CA HIS A 151 19.54 -6.43 -10.69
C HIS A 151 18.30 -7.30 -10.37
N GLN A 152 17.88 -7.29 -9.10
CA GLN A 152 16.70 -8.03 -8.64
C GLN A 152 15.47 -7.74 -9.51
N GLY A 153 14.83 -8.79 -10.02
CA GLY A 153 13.67 -8.68 -10.92
C GLY A 153 13.98 -8.13 -12.31
N SER A 154 15.22 -7.71 -12.59
CA SER A 154 15.68 -7.16 -13.87
C SER A 154 14.74 -6.07 -14.42
N LYS A 155 14.40 -5.08 -13.59
CA LYS A 155 13.43 -4.02 -13.91
C LYS A 155 13.78 -3.33 -15.24
N GLY A 156 12.77 -3.03 -16.05
CA GLY A 156 12.90 -2.56 -17.43
C GLY A 156 13.22 -3.68 -18.43
N THR A 157 14.32 -4.41 -18.23
CA THR A 157 14.77 -5.47 -19.17
C THR A 157 13.82 -6.67 -19.23
N SER A 158 13.26 -7.07 -18.08
CA SER A 158 12.30 -8.18 -17.98
C SER A 158 10.97 -7.97 -18.71
N LEU A 159 10.72 -6.76 -19.22
CA LEU A 159 9.52 -6.42 -19.99
C LEU A 159 9.66 -6.70 -21.49
N TYR A 160 10.88 -6.95 -22.00
CA TYR A 160 11.10 -7.18 -23.43
C TYR A 160 12.04 -8.34 -23.78
N ASP A 161 12.96 -8.74 -22.89
CA ASP A 161 13.82 -9.88 -23.17
C ASP A 161 12.96 -11.15 -23.27
N THR A 162 13.00 -11.78 -24.45
CA THR A 162 12.14 -12.92 -24.76
C THR A 162 12.37 -14.08 -23.78
N LYS A 163 13.63 -14.29 -23.37
CA LYS A 163 13.97 -15.41 -22.50
C LYS A 163 13.47 -15.21 -21.07
N MET A 164 13.58 -14.01 -20.53
CA MET A 164 13.05 -13.64 -19.23
C MET A 164 11.53 -13.77 -19.21
N ILE A 165 10.83 -13.37 -20.27
CA ILE A 165 9.36 -13.49 -20.38
C ILE A 165 8.94 -14.97 -20.37
N GLU A 166 9.66 -15.86 -21.07
CA GLU A 166 9.44 -17.31 -20.99
C GLU A 166 9.60 -17.85 -19.56
N LEU A 167 10.66 -17.44 -18.86
CA LEU A 167 10.95 -17.88 -17.49
C LEU A 167 9.90 -17.37 -16.49
N GLN A 168 9.35 -16.18 -16.71
CA GLN A 168 8.22 -15.64 -15.94
C GLN A 168 6.95 -16.48 -16.17
N LYS A 169 6.63 -16.83 -17.42
CA LYS A 169 5.48 -17.69 -17.74
C LYS A 169 5.63 -19.09 -17.17
N GLU A 170 6.83 -19.64 -17.16
CA GLU A 170 7.08 -20.95 -16.55
C GLU A 170 6.94 -20.89 -15.02
N TYR A 171 7.47 -19.85 -14.36
CA TYR A 171 7.25 -19.63 -12.93
C TYR A 171 5.76 -19.53 -12.59
N ALA A 172 5.02 -18.68 -13.31
CA ALA A 172 3.58 -18.51 -13.10
C ALA A 172 2.80 -19.82 -13.30
N LYS A 173 3.20 -20.63 -14.29
CA LYS A 173 2.60 -21.95 -14.52
C LYS A 173 2.89 -22.91 -13.38
N GLN A 174 4.14 -23.06 -12.98
CA GLN A 174 4.50 -23.98 -11.90
C GLN A 174 3.83 -23.57 -10.60
N LEU A 175 3.82 -22.28 -10.25
CA LEU A 175 3.19 -21.78 -9.03
C LEU A 175 1.67 -21.94 -9.12
N LEU A 176 1.01 -21.31 -10.09
CA LEU A 176 -0.45 -21.18 -10.05
C LEU A 176 -1.19 -22.50 -10.36
N THR A 177 -0.55 -23.46 -11.04
CA THR A 177 -1.13 -24.79 -11.32
C THR A 177 -0.71 -25.85 -10.30
N HIS A 178 0.14 -25.49 -9.33
CA HIS A 178 0.45 -26.34 -8.19
C HIS A 178 -0.82 -26.62 -7.37
N ARG A 179 -0.97 -27.87 -6.92
CA ARG A 179 -2.09 -28.27 -6.04
C ARG A 179 -1.64 -28.18 -4.60
N ASN A 180 -2.15 -27.19 -3.88
CA ASN A 180 -1.92 -27.06 -2.46
C ASN A 180 -2.51 -28.30 -1.73
N PRO A 181 -1.68 -29.07 -0.99
CA PRO A 181 -2.13 -30.31 -0.36
C PRO A 181 -3.04 -30.07 0.86
N TYR A 182 -3.21 -28.84 1.33
CA TYR A 182 -4.06 -28.50 2.47
C TYR A 182 -5.43 -27.98 2.03
N THR A 183 -5.49 -27.09 1.02
CA THR A 183 -6.77 -26.62 0.45
C THR A 183 -7.37 -27.62 -0.55
N LYS A 184 -6.52 -28.51 -1.08
CA LYS A 184 -6.85 -29.50 -2.14
C LYS A 184 -7.18 -28.87 -3.47
N LEU A 185 -6.97 -27.57 -3.66
CA LEU A 185 -7.19 -26.85 -4.91
C LEU A 185 -5.85 -26.53 -5.56
N THR A 186 -5.86 -26.34 -6.87
CA THR A 186 -4.78 -25.58 -7.51
C THR A 186 -5.03 -24.09 -7.32
N TYR A 187 -3.99 -23.25 -7.28
CA TYR A 187 -4.19 -21.81 -7.05
C TYR A 187 -5.04 -21.13 -8.13
N VAL A 188 -5.07 -21.66 -9.37
CA VAL A 188 -6.03 -21.19 -10.41
C VAL A 188 -7.48 -21.63 -10.18
N GLU A 189 -7.71 -22.68 -9.40
CA GLU A 189 -9.04 -23.18 -9.00
C GLU A 189 -9.51 -22.61 -7.66
N ASP A 190 -8.62 -21.92 -6.93
CA ASP A 190 -8.86 -21.45 -5.57
C ASP A 190 -9.47 -20.04 -5.53
N PRO A 191 -10.74 -19.88 -5.11
CA PRO A 191 -11.38 -18.57 -5.02
C PRO A 191 -10.81 -17.65 -3.95
N ALA A 192 -9.97 -18.16 -3.04
CA ALA A 192 -9.26 -17.32 -2.08
C ALA A 192 -8.04 -16.60 -2.68
N VAL A 193 -7.51 -17.08 -3.81
CA VAL A 193 -6.52 -16.34 -4.62
C VAL A 193 -7.25 -15.23 -5.36
N ALA A 194 -7.37 -14.09 -4.70
CA ALA A 194 -8.13 -12.94 -5.16
C ALA A 194 -7.42 -12.22 -6.31
N ILE A 195 -6.10 -12.04 -6.19
CA ILE A 195 -5.31 -11.19 -7.06
C ILE A 195 -4.02 -11.90 -7.48
N VAL A 196 -3.62 -11.70 -8.74
CA VAL A 196 -2.32 -12.09 -9.28
C VAL A 196 -1.71 -10.85 -9.95
N GLU A 197 -0.55 -10.42 -9.46
CA GLU A 197 0.22 -9.32 -10.02
C GLU A 197 1.32 -9.83 -10.95
N ILE A 198 1.38 -9.28 -12.15
CA ILE A 198 2.39 -9.68 -13.15
C ILE A 198 3.79 -9.31 -12.65
N ASN A 199 3.99 -8.08 -12.17
CA ASN A 199 5.25 -7.67 -11.56
C ASN A 199 5.09 -6.51 -10.56
N ASN A 200 6.03 -6.40 -9.64
CA ASN A 200 6.10 -5.29 -8.67
C ASN A 200 6.87 -4.11 -9.26
N GLU A 201 6.30 -2.90 -9.25
CA GLU A 201 7.00 -1.63 -9.57
C GLU A 201 7.95 -1.70 -10.77
N ASN A 202 7.47 -2.26 -11.87
CA ASN A 202 8.25 -2.40 -13.09
C ASN A 202 7.61 -1.63 -14.24
N ALA A 203 8.39 -0.73 -14.85
CA ALA A 203 8.02 0.03 -16.02
C ALA A 203 9.27 0.33 -16.85
N ILE A 204 9.05 0.66 -18.12
CA ILE A 204 10.11 1.11 -19.03
C ILE A 204 9.64 2.38 -19.75
N SER A 205 10.54 3.35 -19.92
CA SER A 205 10.19 4.66 -20.49
C SER A 205 11.34 5.25 -21.31
N THR A 206 11.07 6.38 -21.94
CA THR A 206 12.06 7.12 -22.73
C THR A 206 13.31 7.44 -21.90
N GLY A 207 14.49 7.31 -22.53
CA GLY A 207 15.75 7.47 -21.82
C GLY A 207 16.17 6.27 -20.97
N PHE A 208 15.49 5.12 -21.09
CA PHE A 208 15.93 3.87 -20.46
C PHE A 208 17.31 3.45 -20.97
N ARG A 209 18.20 3.10 -20.03
CA ARG A 209 19.54 2.61 -20.33
C ARG A 209 19.57 1.10 -20.13
N ALA A 210 19.62 0.36 -21.23
CA ALA A 210 19.80 -1.08 -21.16
C ALA A 210 21.13 -1.45 -20.45
N PRO A 211 21.15 -2.56 -19.68
CA PRO A 211 22.29 -2.91 -18.84
C PRO A 211 23.52 -3.35 -19.64
N SER A 212 23.35 -3.83 -20.88
CA SER A 212 24.43 -4.25 -21.77
C SER A 212 24.14 -3.94 -23.24
N GLU A 213 25.14 -4.14 -24.10
CA GLU A 213 24.99 -3.98 -25.56
C GLU A 213 24.01 -5.01 -26.16
N PHE A 214 24.01 -6.25 -25.64
CA PHE A 214 23.06 -7.29 -26.06
C PHE A 214 21.60 -6.82 -25.89
N TYR A 215 21.27 -6.36 -24.68
CA TYR A 215 19.92 -5.88 -24.37
C TYR A 215 19.57 -4.58 -25.09
N ARG A 216 20.55 -3.69 -25.29
CA ARG A 216 20.38 -2.49 -26.11
C ARG A 216 20.01 -2.84 -27.55
N ASP A 217 20.68 -3.83 -28.12
CA ASP A 217 20.49 -4.26 -29.51
C ASP A 217 19.14 -4.93 -29.72
N GLU A 218 18.71 -5.78 -28.77
CA GLU A 218 17.37 -6.37 -28.77
C GLU A 218 16.29 -5.28 -28.73
N LEU A 219 16.37 -4.36 -27.75
CA LEU A 219 15.40 -3.28 -27.61
C LEU A 219 15.37 -2.34 -28.83
N ARG A 220 16.54 -2.02 -29.40
CA ARG A 220 16.65 -1.24 -30.64
C ARG A 220 16.04 -1.97 -31.84
N GLY A 221 16.20 -3.29 -31.91
CA GLY A 221 15.57 -4.13 -32.91
C GLY A 221 14.05 -4.03 -32.84
N LEU A 222 13.50 -4.27 -31.64
CA LEU A 222 12.05 -4.15 -31.36
C LEU A 222 11.52 -2.75 -31.74
N TYR A 223 12.25 -1.68 -31.42
CA TYR A 223 11.86 -0.33 -31.80
C TYR A 223 11.79 -0.15 -33.32
N ASN A 224 12.77 -0.63 -34.07
CA ASN A 224 12.79 -0.47 -35.53
C ASN A 224 11.75 -1.34 -36.23
N GLU A 225 11.43 -2.51 -35.68
CA GLU A 225 10.29 -3.32 -36.11
C GLU A 225 8.95 -2.60 -35.83
N TRP A 226 8.82 -1.98 -34.66
CA TRP A 226 7.66 -1.18 -34.32
C TRP A 226 7.51 0.01 -35.26
N LEU A 227 8.59 0.74 -35.57
CA LEU A 227 8.60 1.83 -36.54
C LEU A 227 8.14 1.35 -37.93
N ALA A 228 8.59 0.18 -38.37
CA ALA A 228 8.18 -0.36 -39.67
C ALA A 228 6.68 -0.68 -39.75
N LYS A 229 6.04 -0.99 -38.61
CA LYS A 229 4.59 -1.26 -38.50
C LYS A 229 3.75 0.00 -38.32
N HIS A 230 4.28 1.02 -37.61
CA HIS A 230 3.49 2.17 -37.14
C HIS A 230 3.86 3.50 -37.81
N ARG A 231 4.92 3.54 -38.62
CA ARG A 231 5.38 4.74 -39.32
C ARG A 231 5.54 4.49 -40.81
N SER A 232 5.12 5.47 -41.61
CA SER A 232 5.35 5.49 -43.05
C SER A 232 6.84 5.51 -43.40
N VAL A 233 7.18 5.18 -44.64
CA VAL A 233 8.56 5.27 -45.15
C VAL A 233 9.12 6.69 -44.98
N ALA A 234 8.30 7.72 -45.23
CA ALA A 234 8.71 9.11 -45.12
C ALA A 234 8.98 9.53 -43.66
N GLU A 235 8.18 9.06 -42.70
CA GLU A 235 8.41 9.33 -41.27
C GLU A 235 9.67 8.64 -40.76
N ARG A 236 9.91 7.39 -41.17
CA ARG A 236 11.14 6.68 -40.82
C ARG A 236 12.39 7.37 -41.37
N GLU A 237 12.31 7.88 -42.61
CA GLU A 237 13.43 8.64 -43.20
C GLU A 237 13.69 9.95 -42.45
N ARG A 238 12.64 10.67 -42.04
CA ARG A 238 12.78 11.85 -41.18
C ARG A 238 13.42 11.51 -39.83
N LEU A 239 12.99 10.43 -39.18
CA LEU A 239 13.58 9.97 -37.92
C LEU A 239 15.07 9.64 -38.09
N ARG A 240 15.48 9.04 -39.21
CA ARG A 240 16.90 8.81 -39.50
C ARG A 240 17.69 10.11 -39.64
N GLN A 241 17.14 11.09 -40.35
CA GLN A 241 17.76 12.41 -40.52
C GLN A 241 17.92 13.13 -39.17
N VAL A 242 16.87 13.13 -38.34
CA VAL A 242 16.88 13.70 -36.99
C VAL A 242 17.89 13.00 -36.07
N CYS A 243 18.06 11.69 -36.22
CA CYS A 243 19.02 10.91 -35.47
C CYS A 243 20.43 10.90 -36.09
N GLU A 244 20.64 11.63 -37.19
CA GLU A 244 21.91 11.71 -37.94
C GLU A 244 22.46 10.32 -38.35
N VAL A 245 21.59 9.35 -38.65
CA VAL A 245 21.99 8.01 -39.09
C VAL A 245 21.91 7.88 -40.61
N ALA A 246 22.95 7.31 -41.22
CA ALA A 246 23.08 7.20 -42.67
C ALA A 246 22.40 5.94 -43.24
N GLY A 247 21.80 6.08 -44.43
CA GLY A 247 21.27 4.96 -45.21
C GLY A 247 20.12 4.23 -44.50
N GLU A 248 20.15 2.90 -44.55
CA GLU A 248 19.12 2.05 -43.93
C GLU A 248 19.46 1.60 -42.50
N ALA A 249 20.42 2.27 -41.85
CA ALA A 249 20.78 1.96 -40.47
C ALA A 249 19.58 2.09 -39.51
N ALA A 250 19.61 1.29 -38.44
CA ALA A 250 18.58 1.31 -37.40
C ALA A 250 18.55 2.67 -36.67
N VAL A 251 17.35 3.19 -36.44
CA VAL A 251 17.15 4.39 -35.63
C VAL A 251 17.52 4.06 -34.18
N PRO A 252 18.41 4.81 -33.52
CA PRO A 252 18.84 4.55 -32.15
C PRO A 252 17.78 5.04 -31.14
N LEU A 253 17.79 4.43 -29.95
CA LEU A 253 16.99 4.86 -28.80
C LEU A 253 17.71 5.95 -27.99
N MET A 254 16.96 6.78 -27.27
CA MET A 254 17.47 7.66 -26.23
C MET A 254 17.76 6.85 -24.96
N GLU A 255 18.92 7.10 -24.35
CA GLU A 255 19.41 6.32 -23.18
C GLU A 255 19.58 7.17 -21.91
N ARG A 256 19.26 8.47 -21.98
CA ARG A 256 19.41 9.42 -20.87
C ARG A 256 18.33 10.49 -20.91
N LYS A 257 17.91 10.97 -19.73
CA LYS A 257 16.91 12.05 -19.57
C LYS A 257 17.28 13.34 -20.33
N THR A 258 18.57 13.67 -20.44
CA THR A 258 19.02 14.86 -21.18
C THR A 258 18.75 14.76 -22.68
N GLN A 259 18.82 13.55 -23.26
CA GLN A 259 18.47 13.34 -24.66
C GLN A 259 16.97 13.48 -24.86
N VAL A 260 16.17 12.92 -23.94
CA VAL A 260 14.71 13.03 -23.95
C VAL A 260 14.26 14.50 -23.93
N ALA A 261 14.81 15.30 -23.01
CA ALA A 261 14.46 16.71 -22.86
C ALA A 261 14.85 17.59 -24.07
N GLN A 262 15.79 17.14 -24.91
CA GLN A 262 16.29 17.89 -26.07
C GLN A 262 15.82 17.27 -27.40
N ALA A 263 15.07 16.18 -27.36
CA ALA A 263 14.69 15.45 -28.56
C ALA A 263 13.73 16.28 -29.42
N PRO A 264 13.91 16.28 -30.75
CA PRO A 264 12.89 16.79 -31.65
C PRO A 264 11.57 16.05 -31.46
N THR A 265 10.46 16.77 -31.63
CA THR A 265 9.11 16.32 -31.32
C THR A 265 8.78 14.95 -31.95
N GLU A 266 9.12 14.74 -33.23
CA GLU A 266 8.85 13.46 -33.89
C GLU A 266 9.61 12.27 -33.26
N ARG A 267 10.83 12.49 -32.77
CA ARG A 267 11.63 11.45 -32.12
C ARG A 267 11.09 11.14 -30.74
N PHE A 268 10.76 12.17 -29.96
CA PHE A 268 10.19 12.00 -28.63
C PHE A 268 8.91 11.16 -28.67
N TYR A 269 7.94 11.54 -29.50
CA TYR A 269 6.68 10.80 -29.58
C TYR A 269 6.86 9.39 -30.16
N ALA A 270 7.73 9.20 -31.15
CA ALA A 270 8.00 7.85 -31.66
C ALA A 270 8.55 6.90 -30.58
N GLU A 271 9.48 7.36 -29.74
CA GLU A 271 9.99 6.53 -28.63
C GLU A 271 8.97 6.41 -27.49
N ALA A 272 8.24 7.47 -27.14
CA ALA A 272 7.23 7.43 -26.07
C ALA A 272 6.07 6.47 -26.39
N GLU A 273 5.55 6.51 -27.61
CA GLU A 273 4.54 5.57 -28.10
C GLU A 273 5.08 4.13 -28.12
N PHE A 274 6.31 3.92 -28.61
CA PHE A 274 6.95 2.61 -28.61
C PHE A 274 7.06 2.02 -27.20
N TYR A 275 7.59 2.77 -26.23
CA TYR A 275 7.74 2.25 -24.86
C TYR A 275 6.40 1.93 -24.21
N ASN A 276 5.38 2.77 -24.44
CA ASN A 276 4.03 2.46 -23.99
C ASN A 276 3.52 1.15 -24.61
N ASP A 277 3.65 0.99 -25.93
CA ASP A 277 3.15 -0.17 -26.63
C ASP A 277 3.89 -1.44 -26.23
N LEU A 278 5.22 -1.37 -26.10
CA LEU A 278 6.08 -2.46 -25.64
C LEU A 278 5.60 -3.01 -24.29
N GLN A 279 5.42 -2.14 -23.29
CA GLN A 279 5.02 -2.58 -21.97
C GLN A 279 3.52 -3.00 -21.94
N ARG A 280 2.63 -2.29 -22.65
CA ARG A 280 1.21 -2.67 -22.79
C ARG A 280 1.08 -4.07 -23.37
N ASP A 281 1.80 -4.34 -24.45
CA ASP A 281 1.70 -5.60 -25.18
C ASP A 281 2.26 -6.76 -24.34
N TYR A 282 3.36 -6.54 -23.60
CA TYR A 282 3.85 -7.48 -22.58
C TYR A 282 2.77 -7.78 -21.52
N PHE A 283 2.13 -6.76 -20.94
CA PHE A 283 1.10 -6.97 -19.92
C PHE A 283 -0.13 -7.72 -20.47
N LEU A 284 -0.57 -7.38 -21.69
CA LEU A 284 -1.67 -8.07 -22.37
C LEU A 284 -1.31 -9.52 -22.69
N GLU A 285 -0.06 -9.78 -23.10
CA GLU A 285 0.44 -11.13 -23.35
C GLU A 285 0.44 -11.97 -22.07
N MET A 286 0.95 -11.42 -20.96
CA MET A 286 0.95 -12.09 -19.66
C MET A 286 -0.48 -12.32 -19.15
N LYS A 287 -1.37 -11.33 -19.24
CA LYS A 287 -2.80 -11.49 -18.92
C LYS A 287 -3.45 -12.59 -19.75
N LYS A 288 -3.19 -12.61 -21.07
CA LYS A 288 -3.70 -13.66 -21.97
C LYS A 288 -3.18 -15.03 -21.55
N TYR A 289 -1.90 -15.16 -21.22
CA TYR A 289 -1.33 -16.40 -20.73
C TYR A 289 -2.02 -16.88 -19.44
N LEU A 290 -2.17 -16.01 -18.45
CA LEU A 290 -2.85 -16.32 -17.17
C LEU A 290 -4.30 -16.77 -17.39
N ARG A 291 -5.07 -16.02 -18.19
CA ARG A 291 -6.50 -16.27 -18.44
C ARG A 291 -6.75 -17.45 -19.38
N GLU A 292 -6.10 -17.48 -20.53
CA GLU A 292 -6.42 -18.45 -21.58
C GLU A 292 -5.63 -19.74 -21.45
N ARG A 293 -4.34 -19.66 -21.05
CA ARG A 293 -3.46 -20.82 -20.98
C ARG A 293 -3.47 -21.50 -19.61
N LEU A 294 -3.46 -20.73 -18.53
CA LEU A 294 -3.53 -21.27 -17.16
C LEU A 294 -4.95 -21.36 -16.60
N LYS A 295 -5.93 -20.70 -17.24
CA LYS A 295 -7.34 -20.65 -16.79
C LYS A 295 -7.53 -19.99 -15.41
N SER A 296 -6.61 -19.12 -14.99
CA SER A 296 -6.74 -18.35 -13.76
C SER A 296 -8.01 -17.48 -13.81
N ARG A 297 -8.73 -17.42 -12.69
CA ARG A 297 -9.92 -16.57 -12.48
C ARG A 297 -9.68 -15.40 -11.51
N SER A 298 -8.55 -15.38 -10.82
CA SER A 298 -8.11 -14.28 -9.93
C SER A 298 -7.99 -12.97 -10.70
N LEU A 299 -8.34 -11.82 -10.11
CA LEU A 299 -8.15 -10.52 -10.75
C LEU A 299 -6.67 -10.24 -11.03
N ILE A 300 -6.36 -9.51 -12.10
CA ILE A 300 -4.99 -9.27 -12.54
C ILE A 300 -4.61 -7.80 -12.39
N ILE A 301 -3.51 -7.56 -11.68
CA ILE A 301 -2.76 -6.30 -11.67
C ILE A 301 -1.54 -6.48 -12.59
N ALA A 302 -1.19 -5.45 -13.37
CA ALA A 302 0.05 -5.45 -14.14
C ALA A 302 1.26 -5.10 -13.28
N THR A 303 1.20 -3.91 -12.69
CA THR A 303 2.22 -3.22 -11.90
C THR A 303 1.56 -1.99 -11.26
N ALA A 304 2.24 -1.36 -10.32
CA ALA A 304 1.76 -0.17 -9.62
C ALA A 304 2.34 1.13 -10.20
N ASP A 305 1.56 2.20 -10.16
CA ASP A 305 2.12 3.56 -10.26
C ASP A 305 2.88 3.90 -8.98
N HIS A 306 4.19 4.13 -9.08
CA HIS A 306 5.12 4.17 -7.94
C HIS A 306 6.13 5.33 -8.04
N SER A 307 6.91 5.55 -6.97
CA SER A 307 7.94 6.61 -6.79
C SER A 307 7.43 8.06 -6.75
N HIS A 308 6.33 8.35 -7.48
CA HIS A 308 5.70 9.66 -7.63
C HIS A 308 6.66 10.77 -8.11
N ALA A 309 7.90 10.46 -8.50
CA ALA A 309 8.93 11.43 -8.89
C ALA A 309 8.81 11.88 -10.35
N ASN A 310 8.11 11.09 -11.16
CA ASN A 310 7.74 11.42 -12.53
C ASN A 310 6.24 11.11 -12.70
N SER A 311 5.64 11.61 -13.78
CA SER A 311 4.25 11.31 -14.11
C SER A 311 4.03 9.80 -14.27
N GLY A 312 3.00 9.28 -13.59
CA GLY A 312 2.51 7.92 -13.74
C GLY A 312 1.51 7.71 -14.88
N TYR A 313 1.13 8.76 -15.62
CA TYR A 313 0.14 8.61 -16.69
C TYR A 313 0.55 7.63 -17.80
N PRO A 314 1.82 7.56 -18.22
CA PRO A 314 2.25 6.57 -19.20
C PRO A 314 2.13 5.12 -18.71
N ILE A 315 2.49 4.84 -17.46
CA ILE A 315 2.35 3.49 -16.89
C ILE A 315 0.87 3.14 -16.72
N LEU A 316 0.06 4.05 -16.20
CA LEU A 316 -1.39 3.87 -16.06
C LEU A 316 -2.05 3.62 -17.42
N ARG A 317 -1.61 4.31 -18.48
CA ARG A 317 -2.14 4.10 -19.85
C ARG A 317 -1.87 2.67 -20.32
N ALA A 318 -0.66 2.17 -20.10
CA ALA A 318 -0.29 0.82 -20.49
C ALA A 318 -0.96 -0.28 -19.64
N THR A 319 -1.39 0.02 -18.41
CA THR A 319 -2.07 -0.93 -17.52
C THR A 319 -3.60 -0.89 -17.61
N THR A 320 -4.20 0.03 -18.37
CA THR A 320 -5.67 0.15 -18.53
C THR A 320 -6.37 -1.15 -18.96
N GLY A 321 -5.67 -2.05 -19.67
CA GLY A 321 -6.18 -3.36 -20.08
C GLY A 321 -6.31 -4.38 -18.94
N MET A 322 -5.79 -4.08 -17.74
CA MET A 322 -5.84 -4.95 -16.56
C MET A 322 -7.16 -4.83 -15.80
N ASP A 323 -7.37 -5.69 -14.80
CA ASP A 323 -8.63 -5.72 -14.06
C ASP A 323 -8.66 -4.66 -12.96
N ILE A 324 -7.51 -4.40 -12.33
CA ILE A 324 -7.33 -3.46 -11.20
C ILE A 324 -6.25 -2.44 -11.55
N ILE A 325 -6.41 -1.20 -11.08
CA ILE A 325 -5.35 -0.18 -11.09
C ILE A 325 -4.76 -0.07 -9.69
N ASP A 326 -3.44 0.01 -9.61
CA ASP A 326 -2.72 0.00 -8.34
C ASP A 326 -1.74 1.17 -8.22
N GLY A 327 -1.54 1.66 -6.99
CA GLY A 327 -0.60 2.75 -6.68
C GLY A 327 0.17 2.51 -5.39
N HIS A 328 1.43 2.92 -5.38
CA HIS A 328 2.36 2.75 -4.26
C HIS A 328 2.97 4.09 -3.83
N THR A 329 2.96 4.39 -2.54
CA THR A 329 3.76 5.52 -2.02
C THR A 329 4.23 5.28 -0.59
N TYR A 330 5.20 6.08 -0.18
CA TYR A 330 5.72 6.08 1.17
C TYR A 330 5.91 7.51 1.66
N TRP A 331 5.41 7.79 2.86
CA TRP A 331 5.72 9.05 3.49
C TRP A 331 7.16 9.01 4.02
N GLN A 332 8.07 9.73 3.34
CA GLN A 332 9.51 9.78 3.66
C GLN A 332 10.23 8.44 3.46
N HIS A 333 10.13 7.87 2.24
CA HIS A 333 10.88 6.68 1.84
C HIS A 333 12.40 6.80 2.15
N PRO A 334 13.07 5.78 2.70
CA PRO A 334 14.40 5.88 3.31
C PRO A 334 15.61 5.98 2.34
N GLU A 335 15.47 6.56 1.14
CA GLU A 335 16.46 6.43 0.04
C GLU A 335 17.86 7.04 0.30
N SER A 336 18.04 7.91 1.29
CA SER A 336 19.36 8.44 1.70
C SER A 336 19.38 9.16 3.07
N TYR A 337 18.24 9.71 3.51
CA TYR A 337 18.08 10.38 4.81
C TYR A 337 16.69 10.08 5.39
N VAL A 338 16.62 9.87 6.70
CA VAL A 338 15.35 9.74 7.42
C VAL A 338 14.85 11.15 7.73
N ARG A 339 13.94 11.66 6.92
CA ARG A 339 13.29 12.94 7.16
C ARG A 339 12.11 12.73 8.12
N LYS A 340 12.13 13.41 9.26
CA LYS A 340 11.02 13.45 10.23
C LYS A 340 10.07 14.58 9.89
N LEU A 341 9.38 14.47 8.76
CA LEU A 341 8.37 15.45 8.41
C LEU A 341 7.01 14.91 8.84
N PRO A 342 6.21 15.66 9.61
CA PRO A 342 4.82 15.30 9.87
C PRO A 342 4.01 15.54 8.59
N MET A 343 3.34 14.51 8.09
CA MET A 343 2.43 14.59 6.95
C MET A 343 1.29 15.57 7.21
N VAL A 344 0.81 15.66 8.47
CA VAL A 344 -0.23 16.64 8.86
C VAL A 344 0.15 18.09 8.55
N ASN A 345 1.42 18.42 8.35
CA ASN A 345 1.88 19.76 7.99
C ASN A 345 1.96 20.00 6.46
N ASP A 346 1.82 18.95 5.65
CA ASP A 346 1.96 19.01 4.19
C ASP A 346 0.84 18.23 3.49
N PRO A 347 -0.43 18.68 3.62
CA PRO A 347 -1.58 17.97 3.05
C PRO A 347 -1.50 17.81 1.53
N GLU A 348 -0.97 18.81 0.83
CA GLU A 348 -0.90 18.86 -0.64
C GLU A 348 0.07 17.83 -1.23
N ASN A 349 1.01 17.31 -0.43
CA ASN A 349 1.92 16.23 -0.82
C ASN A 349 1.69 14.95 0.00
N SER A 350 0.61 14.87 0.77
CA SER A 350 0.29 13.70 1.59
C SER A 350 0.16 12.43 0.76
N THR A 351 0.35 11.27 1.39
CA THR A 351 0.18 9.97 0.71
C THR A 351 -1.20 9.81 0.09
N VAL A 352 -2.24 10.41 0.68
CA VAL A 352 -3.60 10.47 0.13
C VAL A 352 -3.60 11.17 -1.24
N VAL A 353 -3.05 12.39 -1.30
CA VAL A 353 -3.00 13.18 -2.53
C VAL A 353 -2.14 12.48 -3.57
N GLU A 354 -1.00 11.94 -3.17
CA GLU A 354 -0.14 11.18 -4.08
C GLU A 354 -0.83 9.96 -4.69
N LEU A 355 -1.45 9.09 -3.88
CA LEU A 355 -2.11 7.87 -4.35
C LEU A 355 -3.37 8.16 -5.16
N SER A 356 -4.15 9.18 -4.77
CA SER A 356 -5.40 9.53 -5.45
C SER A 356 -5.23 9.88 -6.94
N ARG A 357 -4.01 10.23 -7.37
CA ARG A 357 -3.74 10.57 -8.76
C ARG A 357 -3.94 9.40 -9.73
N SER A 358 -3.93 8.16 -9.24
CA SER A 358 -3.87 6.94 -10.05
C SER A 358 -5.24 6.29 -10.29
N ALA A 359 -6.25 6.61 -9.48
CA ALA A 359 -7.55 5.95 -9.55
C ALA A 359 -8.29 6.26 -10.87
N LEU A 360 -8.66 5.23 -11.62
CA LEU A 360 -9.44 5.34 -12.87
C LEU A 360 -10.93 5.14 -12.63
N ALA A 361 -11.76 5.94 -13.31
CA ALA A 361 -13.21 5.76 -13.27
C ALA A 361 -13.61 4.38 -13.82
N GLY A 362 -14.55 3.71 -13.15
CA GLY A 362 -15.07 2.41 -13.58
C GLY A 362 -14.12 1.22 -13.37
N LYS A 363 -13.01 1.40 -12.65
CA LYS A 363 -12.09 0.31 -12.27
C LYS A 363 -11.84 0.29 -10.76
N PRO A 364 -11.68 -0.90 -10.15
CA PRO A 364 -11.22 -0.98 -8.78
C PRO A 364 -9.84 -0.34 -8.64
N TYR A 365 -9.65 0.39 -7.54
CA TYR A 365 -8.37 0.99 -7.20
C TYR A 365 -7.83 0.40 -5.90
N THR A 366 -6.60 -0.11 -5.97
CA THR A 366 -5.89 -0.69 -4.84
C THR A 366 -4.63 0.11 -4.53
N VAL A 367 -4.24 0.07 -3.26
CA VAL A 367 -2.94 0.55 -2.78
C VAL A 367 -2.23 -0.68 -2.24
N SER A 368 -1.52 -1.42 -3.10
CA SER A 368 -0.88 -2.68 -2.72
C SER A 368 0.46 -2.52 -1.95
N GLU A 369 0.93 -1.28 -1.80
CA GLU A 369 2.12 -0.96 -1.01
C GLU A 369 2.09 0.48 -0.46
N VAL A 370 2.06 0.63 0.88
CA VAL A 370 2.19 1.93 1.55
C VAL A 370 2.75 1.82 2.96
N ASN A 371 3.54 2.81 3.40
CA ASN A 371 3.99 2.95 4.79
C ASN A 371 4.47 4.39 5.12
N ASN A 372 4.53 4.68 6.41
CA ASN A 372 5.31 5.77 7.00
C ASN A 372 6.53 5.13 7.69
N PRO A 373 7.68 4.94 7.01
CA PRO A 373 8.75 4.07 7.49
C PRO A 373 9.31 4.48 8.86
N PHE A 374 9.68 3.47 9.65
CA PHE A 374 10.42 3.62 10.89
C PHE A 374 11.90 3.98 10.60
N PRO A 375 12.56 4.73 11.48
CA PRO A 375 11.99 5.50 12.57
C PRO A 375 11.47 6.86 12.09
N ASN A 376 10.27 7.22 12.54
CA ASN A 376 9.69 8.53 12.29
C ASN A 376 8.88 8.94 13.53
N ASP A 377 9.16 10.14 14.07
CA ASP A 377 8.50 10.64 15.29
C ASP A 377 6.98 10.86 15.07
N TYR A 378 6.55 10.92 13.82
CA TYR A 378 5.17 11.18 13.38
C TYR A 378 4.51 9.97 12.72
N ALA A 379 5.12 8.77 12.77
CA ALA A 379 4.65 7.59 12.04
C ALA A 379 3.18 7.21 12.32
N GLY A 380 2.66 7.54 13.51
CA GLY A 380 1.28 7.26 13.92
C GLY A 380 0.18 8.06 13.20
N GLU A 381 0.53 8.95 12.26
CA GLU A 381 -0.47 9.63 11.42
C GLU A 381 -0.86 8.82 10.18
N GLY A 382 -0.02 7.89 9.72
CA GLY A 382 -0.16 7.25 8.42
C GLY A 382 -1.41 6.39 8.29
N ILE A 383 -1.56 5.39 9.18
CA ILE A 383 -2.69 4.46 9.16
C ILE A 383 -4.04 5.17 9.38
N PRO A 384 -4.19 6.05 10.39
CA PRO A 384 -5.46 6.75 10.61
C PRO A 384 -5.87 7.65 9.45
N ILE A 385 -4.94 8.42 8.87
CA ILE A 385 -5.26 9.33 7.77
C ILE A 385 -5.64 8.54 6.53
N LEU A 386 -4.87 7.51 6.17
CA LEU A 386 -5.11 6.78 4.94
C LEU A 386 -6.39 5.92 5.01
N ALA A 387 -6.68 5.29 6.15
CA ALA A 387 -7.93 4.55 6.34
C ALA A 387 -9.16 5.45 6.10
N ALA A 388 -9.13 6.66 6.67
CA ALA A 388 -10.22 7.62 6.57
C ALA A 388 -10.41 8.13 5.14
N TYR A 389 -9.33 8.62 4.52
CA TYR A 389 -9.40 9.20 3.18
C TYR A 389 -9.59 8.16 2.08
N ALA A 390 -9.16 6.91 2.27
CA ALA A 390 -9.51 5.84 1.34
C ALA A 390 -11.01 5.51 1.37
N GLY A 391 -11.68 5.70 2.52
CA GLY A 391 -13.15 5.66 2.61
C GLY A 391 -13.80 6.79 1.81
N LEU A 392 -13.32 8.04 1.99
CA LEU A 392 -13.78 9.20 1.22
C LEU A 392 -13.59 9.00 -0.30
N GLN A 393 -12.40 8.53 -0.68
CA GLN A 393 -12.03 8.24 -2.05
C GLN A 393 -12.62 6.93 -2.58
N ASP A 394 -13.36 6.17 -1.77
CA ASP A 394 -13.98 4.88 -2.11
C ASP A 394 -13.03 3.85 -2.76
N TRP A 395 -11.81 3.74 -2.23
CA TRP A 395 -10.82 2.76 -2.67
C TRP A 395 -11.20 1.33 -2.25
N ASP A 396 -10.64 0.34 -2.96
CA ASP A 396 -10.97 -1.07 -2.77
C ASP A 396 -9.95 -1.85 -1.94
N ALA A 397 -8.70 -1.39 -1.85
CA ALA A 397 -7.73 -2.03 -0.97
C ALA A 397 -6.63 -1.09 -0.46
N ILE A 398 -6.09 -1.41 0.73
CA ILE A 398 -4.85 -0.87 1.27
C ILE A 398 -4.03 -2.04 1.82
N TYR A 399 -2.76 -2.14 1.42
CA TYR A 399 -1.80 -3.11 1.93
C TYR A 399 -0.61 -2.40 2.57
N TRP A 400 -0.40 -2.64 3.86
CA TRP A 400 0.69 -2.03 4.61
C TRP A 400 1.99 -2.79 4.37
N TYR A 401 3.00 -2.09 3.85
CA TYR A 401 4.33 -2.64 3.63
C TYR A 401 5.22 -2.34 4.83
N THR A 402 5.55 -3.28 5.71
CA THR A 402 5.34 -4.72 5.56
C THR A 402 5.24 -5.40 6.92
N PHE A 403 4.50 -6.51 6.99
CA PHE A 403 4.44 -7.37 8.17
C PHE A 403 5.47 -8.50 7.99
N GLU A 404 6.49 -8.53 8.83
CA GLU A 404 7.52 -9.55 8.70
C GLU A 404 7.45 -10.62 9.79
N PRO A 405 7.15 -11.88 9.45
CA PRO A 405 7.04 -12.94 10.43
C PRO A 405 8.36 -13.23 11.14
N LYS A 406 8.34 -13.28 12.48
CA LYS A 406 9.53 -13.59 13.30
C LYS A 406 9.59 -15.09 13.61
N SER A 407 10.63 -15.76 13.14
CA SER A 407 10.77 -17.21 13.26
C SER A 407 11.23 -17.65 14.65
N ASP A 408 11.97 -16.81 15.38
CA ASP A 408 12.47 -17.14 16.72
C ASP A 408 11.37 -16.92 17.79
N PRO A 409 10.95 -17.96 18.55
CA PRO A 409 9.98 -17.81 19.62
C PRO A 409 10.44 -16.88 20.77
N VAL A 410 11.75 -16.66 20.93
CA VAL A 410 12.31 -15.73 21.90
C VAL A 410 12.76 -14.41 21.24
N TRP A 411 12.22 -14.09 20.06
CA TRP A 411 12.50 -12.84 19.38
C TRP A 411 12.21 -11.64 20.29
N LYS A 412 13.17 -10.72 20.35
CA LYS A 412 13.07 -9.55 21.23
C LYS A 412 12.09 -8.53 20.63
N PRO A 413 11.21 -7.88 21.42
CA PRO A 413 10.18 -6.98 20.90
C PRO A 413 10.76 -5.61 20.49
N TYR A 414 11.35 -5.54 19.29
CA TYR A 414 11.82 -4.28 18.69
C TYR A 414 11.56 -4.21 17.18
N VAL A 415 11.51 -2.99 16.64
CA VAL A 415 11.37 -2.73 15.20
C VAL A 415 12.75 -2.83 14.53
N GLY A 416 12.93 -3.84 13.67
CA GLY A 416 14.24 -4.25 13.15
C GLY A 416 14.63 -3.68 11.78
N ASP A 417 13.66 -3.19 11.03
CA ASP A 417 13.81 -2.61 9.70
C ASP A 417 12.91 -1.38 9.55
N ALA A 418 13.20 -0.51 8.58
CA ALA A 418 12.41 0.69 8.35
C ALA A 418 10.96 0.38 7.95
N PHE A 419 10.71 -0.72 7.25
CA PHE A 419 9.38 -1.04 6.74
C PHE A 419 8.58 -1.97 7.65
N ASP A 420 9.25 -2.70 8.54
CA ASP A 420 8.60 -3.72 9.37
C ASP A 420 7.63 -3.14 10.41
N ILE A 421 6.33 -3.36 10.21
CA ILE A 421 5.27 -2.96 11.15
C ILE A 421 5.00 -4.05 12.18
N SER A 422 5.47 -5.28 11.99
CA SER A 422 5.03 -6.44 12.78
C SER A 422 5.23 -6.22 14.27
N LEU A 423 6.33 -5.58 14.70
CA LEU A 423 6.58 -5.33 16.13
C LEU A 423 6.39 -3.88 16.55
N ASP A 424 5.89 -3.03 15.64
CA ASP A 424 5.64 -1.62 15.88
C ASP A 424 4.46 -1.45 16.86
N PRO A 425 4.71 -0.86 18.05
CA PRO A 425 3.68 -0.72 19.08
C PRO A 425 2.65 0.39 18.80
N LEU A 426 2.85 1.21 17.76
CA LEU A 426 1.89 2.21 17.30
C LEU A 426 1.06 1.66 16.15
N LYS A 427 1.73 1.17 15.11
CA LYS A 427 1.07 0.77 13.86
C LYS A 427 0.19 -0.47 14.03
N MET A 428 0.55 -1.43 14.87
CA MET A 428 -0.28 -2.64 15.04
C MET A 428 -1.63 -2.33 15.70
N PRO A 429 -1.73 -1.56 16.81
CA PRO A 429 -3.02 -1.07 17.30
C PRO A 429 -3.80 -0.23 16.28
N GLU A 430 -3.12 0.66 15.56
CA GLU A 430 -3.74 1.46 14.49
C GLU A 430 -4.26 0.57 13.35
N LEU A 431 -3.61 -0.55 13.04
CA LEU A 431 -4.05 -1.52 12.04
C LEU A 431 -5.42 -2.12 12.41
N ALA A 432 -5.66 -2.41 13.70
CA ALA A 432 -6.96 -2.89 14.18
C ALA A 432 -8.05 -1.81 14.12
N ALA A 433 -7.72 -0.56 14.49
CA ALA A 433 -8.67 0.56 14.39
C ALA A 433 -8.99 0.90 12.93
N GLY A 434 -7.99 0.89 12.05
CA GLY A 434 -8.15 1.10 10.61
C GLY A 434 -8.98 0.00 9.94
N ALA A 435 -8.88 -1.25 10.40
CA ALA A 435 -9.75 -2.32 9.93
C ALA A 435 -11.23 -2.05 10.25
N LEU A 436 -11.54 -1.57 11.46
CA LEU A 436 -12.90 -1.20 11.86
C LEU A 436 -13.46 -0.09 10.96
N GLU A 437 -12.64 0.93 10.67
CA GLU A 437 -13.04 2.07 9.87
C GLU A 437 -13.20 1.74 8.38
N PHE A 438 -12.17 1.16 7.77
CA PHE A 438 -12.10 0.95 6.33
C PHE A 438 -13.00 -0.21 5.86
N LEU A 439 -12.97 -1.36 6.54
CA LEU A 439 -13.74 -2.53 6.11
C LEU A 439 -15.25 -2.35 6.28
N ARG A 440 -15.68 -1.59 7.29
CA ARG A 440 -17.10 -1.24 7.47
C ARG A 440 -17.55 -0.09 6.57
N GLY A 441 -16.61 0.71 6.05
CA GLY A 441 -16.92 1.94 5.32
C GLY A 441 -17.52 3.00 6.23
N ASP A 442 -16.94 3.18 7.42
CA ASP A 442 -17.47 4.09 8.43
C ASP A 442 -17.33 5.57 8.01
N VAL A 443 -16.31 5.90 7.22
CA VAL A 443 -16.25 7.17 6.47
C VAL A 443 -17.01 7.02 5.17
N ALA A 444 -17.96 7.90 4.92
CA ALA A 444 -18.75 7.92 3.70
C ALA A 444 -17.88 8.32 2.49
N LYS A 445 -18.16 7.69 1.35
CA LYS A 445 -17.69 8.15 0.04
C LYS A 445 -18.04 9.63 -0.16
N ALA A 446 -17.15 10.37 -0.82
CA ALA A 446 -17.40 11.75 -1.21
C ALA A 446 -18.72 11.93 -1.97
N ARG A 447 -19.39 13.06 -1.74
CA ARG A 447 -20.67 13.39 -2.38
C ARG A 447 -20.50 13.75 -3.86
N THR A 448 -19.31 14.20 -4.23
CA THR A 448 -18.99 14.60 -5.60
C THR A 448 -17.67 13.99 -6.04
N THR A 449 -17.56 13.76 -7.35
CA THR A 449 -16.37 13.24 -8.01
C THR A 449 -15.83 14.31 -8.96
N SER A 450 -14.55 14.65 -8.82
CA SER A 450 -13.82 15.46 -9.78
C SER A 450 -13.03 14.56 -10.72
N GLU A 451 -13.38 14.61 -12.01
CA GLU A 451 -12.74 13.81 -13.03
C GLU A 451 -11.65 14.58 -13.76
N ARG A 452 -10.57 13.88 -14.10
CA ARG A 452 -9.52 14.33 -15.01
C ARG A 452 -9.53 13.45 -16.24
N SER A 453 -9.37 14.06 -17.41
CA SER A 453 -9.21 13.35 -18.68
C SER A 453 -8.00 13.91 -19.41
N TYR A 454 -7.33 13.05 -20.17
CA TYR A 454 -6.12 13.40 -20.90
C TYR A 454 -6.21 12.86 -22.32
N SER A 455 -5.75 13.67 -23.27
CA SER A 455 -5.39 13.17 -24.59
C SER A 455 -4.16 12.28 -24.51
N GLU A 456 -3.96 11.42 -25.51
CA GLU A 456 -2.75 10.58 -25.56
C GLU A 456 -1.47 11.42 -25.59
N GLN A 457 -1.53 12.56 -26.28
CA GLN A 457 -0.43 13.50 -26.35
C GLN A 457 -0.09 14.07 -24.97
N GLU A 458 -1.07 14.50 -24.17
CA GLU A 458 -0.84 14.99 -22.81
C GLU A 458 -0.27 13.91 -21.88
N VAL A 459 -0.69 12.66 -22.06
CA VAL A 459 -0.11 11.53 -21.31
C VAL A 459 1.39 11.44 -21.59
N PHE A 460 1.84 11.55 -22.84
CA PHE A 460 3.26 11.53 -23.16
C PHE A 460 3.98 12.82 -22.77
N ASP A 461 3.37 13.99 -22.99
CA ASP A 461 3.94 15.29 -22.61
C ASP A 461 4.18 15.39 -21.10
N SER A 462 3.37 14.68 -20.30
CA SER A 462 3.58 14.59 -18.85
C SER A 462 4.93 13.99 -18.45
N MET A 463 5.61 13.24 -19.33
CA MET A 463 6.97 12.76 -19.11
C MET A 463 8.01 13.88 -19.09
N LEU A 464 7.71 15.03 -19.71
CA LEU A 464 8.58 16.20 -19.81
C LEU A 464 8.31 17.23 -18.71
N ILE A 465 7.21 17.09 -17.99
CA ILE A 465 6.84 18.00 -16.89
C ILE A 465 7.80 17.78 -15.72
N PRO A 466 8.40 18.85 -15.14
CA PRO A 466 9.37 18.72 -14.08
C PRO A 466 8.74 18.18 -12.79
N THR A 467 9.56 17.51 -11.98
CA THR A 467 9.18 16.96 -10.66
C THR A 467 8.63 18.02 -9.68
N THR A 468 8.83 19.32 -9.94
CA THR A 468 8.22 20.41 -9.15
C THR A 468 6.70 20.48 -9.28
N GLU A 469 6.12 19.89 -10.33
CA GLU A 469 4.67 19.79 -10.55
C GLU A 469 4.06 18.52 -9.94
N ARG A 470 4.80 17.83 -9.06
CA ARG A 470 4.29 16.72 -8.27
C ARG A 470 3.09 17.18 -7.42
N PRO A 471 2.18 16.24 -7.07
CA PRO A 471 2.14 14.85 -7.53
C PRO A 471 1.33 14.63 -8.81
N TYR A 472 0.60 15.64 -9.30
CA TYR A 472 -0.41 15.46 -10.36
C TYR A 472 0.07 15.72 -11.79
N TYR A 473 1.12 16.51 -12.06
CA TYR A 473 1.54 16.78 -13.45
C TYR A 473 0.37 17.20 -14.38
N THR A 474 -0.64 17.87 -13.79
CA THR A 474 -1.88 18.29 -14.45
C THR A 474 -2.00 19.77 -14.20
N ASP A 475 -1.92 20.56 -15.26
CA ASP A 475 -1.88 22.01 -15.13
C ASP A 475 -3.13 22.53 -14.39
N GLY A 476 -2.88 23.38 -13.39
CA GLY A 476 -3.91 24.00 -12.58
C GLY A 476 -4.73 23.08 -11.66
N PHE A 477 -4.40 21.79 -11.52
CA PHE A 477 -5.13 20.88 -10.63
C PHE A 477 -4.94 21.27 -9.14
N PRO A 478 -6.01 21.55 -8.37
CA PRO A 478 -5.88 21.90 -6.96
C PRO A 478 -5.50 20.67 -6.12
N LEU A 479 -4.34 20.71 -5.45
CA LEU A 479 -3.82 19.57 -4.67
C LEU A 479 -4.63 19.26 -3.41
N THR A 480 -5.50 20.18 -2.96
CA THR A 480 -6.44 19.92 -1.86
C THR A 480 -7.68 19.15 -2.31
N LEU A 481 -7.99 19.11 -3.61
CA LEU A 481 -9.22 18.52 -4.14
C LEU A 481 -9.43 17.04 -3.73
N PRO A 482 -8.40 16.17 -3.70
CA PRO A 482 -8.54 14.79 -3.24
C PRO A 482 -8.78 14.65 -1.73
N LEU A 483 -8.66 15.73 -0.97
CA LEU A 483 -9.01 15.77 0.45
C LEU A 483 -10.44 16.30 0.66
N GLU A 484 -11.07 16.84 -0.38
CA GLU A 484 -12.42 17.41 -0.36
C GLU A 484 -13.44 16.50 -1.05
N HIS A 485 -13.04 15.89 -2.16
CA HIS A 485 -13.89 15.17 -3.11
C HIS A 485 -13.22 13.89 -3.60
N GLU A 486 -14.00 12.93 -4.11
CA GLU A 486 -13.44 11.80 -4.85
C GLU A 486 -12.78 12.32 -6.11
N VAL A 487 -11.61 11.80 -6.46
CA VAL A 487 -10.94 12.14 -7.72
C VAL A 487 -10.70 10.88 -8.54
N ARG A 488 -10.92 11.00 -9.85
CA ARG A 488 -10.76 9.90 -10.82
C ARG A 488 -10.16 10.39 -12.12
N ILE A 489 -9.43 9.51 -12.80
CA ILE A 489 -9.11 9.66 -14.23
C ILE A 489 -10.24 9.02 -15.03
N SER A 490 -10.99 9.81 -15.79
CA SER A 490 -12.05 9.30 -16.67
C SER A 490 -11.52 8.78 -17.99
N SER A 491 -10.41 9.33 -18.50
CA SER A 491 -9.73 8.81 -19.70
C SER A 491 -8.26 9.21 -19.80
N LEU A 492 -7.44 8.33 -20.38
CA LEU A 492 -6.04 8.54 -20.78
C LEU A 492 -5.87 8.63 -22.32
N SER A 493 -6.98 8.75 -23.03
CA SER A 493 -7.05 8.92 -24.50
C SER A 493 -8.26 9.76 -24.92
N GLY A 494 -8.78 10.58 -24.00
CA GLY A 494 -9.99 11.37 -24.15
C GLY A 494 -9.69 12.83 -24.49
N PRO A 495 -10.70 13.72 -24.41
CA PRO A 495 -10.45 15.15 -24.46
C PRO A 495 -9.63 15.59 -23.24
N PRO A 496 -8.81 16.65 -23.36
CA PRO A 496 -8.15 17.28 -22.22
C PRO A 496 -9.11 17.65 -21.10
N THR A 497 -8.60 17.64 -19.86
CA THR A 497 -9.38 18.03 -18.69
C THR A 497 -9.84 19.48 -18.80
N GLY A 498 -11.02 19.76 -18.24
CA GLY A 498 -11.48 21.14 -18.10
C GLY A 498 -10.60 21.96 -17.16
N THR A 499 -10.77 23.28 -17.19
CA THR A 499 -10.10 24.18 -16.24
C THR A 499 -10.65 23.99 -14.84
N PHE A 500 -9.77 23.86 -13.85
CA PHE A 500 -10.18 23.84 -12.45
C PHE A 500 -10.38 25.26 -11.92
N VAL A 501 -11.38 25.44 -11.08
CA VAL A 501 -11.55 26.68 -10.31
C VAL A 501 -10.43 26.70 -9.28
N LYS A 502 -9.59 27.74 -9.30
CA LYS A 502 -8.59 27.95 -8.25
C LYS A 502 -9.32 28.11 -6.91
N SER A 503 -9.06 27.20 -5.98
CA SER A 503 -9.55 27.35 -4.60
C SER A 503 -8.85 28.54 -3.95
N ILE A 504 -9.55 29.24 -3.07
CA ILE A 504 -8.92 30.23 -2.21
C ILE A 504 -8.14 29.45 -1.16
N ALA A 505 -6.85 29.77 -1.01
CA ALA A 505 -6.01 29.15 0.02
C ALA A 505 -6.70 29.26 1.39
N SER A 506 -6.94 28.12 2.01
CA SER A 506 -7.62 27.99 3.29
C SER A 506 -6.73 27.18 4.20
N ASN A 507 -6.55 27.65 5.44
CA ASN A 507 -5.87 26.89 6.49
C ASN A 507 -6.75 25.75 7.03
N THR A 508 -7.84 25.42 6.34
CA THR A 508 -8.74 24.34 6.68
C THR A 508 -9.29 23.72 5.40
N ILE A 509 -9.11 22.41 5.27
CA ILE A 509 -9.62 21.58 4.18
C ILE A 509 -10.70 20.67 4.80
N VAL A 510 -11.88 20.61 4.19
CA VAL A 510 -13.03 19.85 4.74
C VAL A 510 -13.60 18.97 3.64
N SER A 511 -13.78 17.68 3.92
CA SER A 511 -14.46 16.79 2.99
C SER A 511 -15.89 17.27 2.72
N ASP A 512 -16.41 17.01 1.53
CA ASP A 512 -17.80 17.35 1.19
C ASP A 512 -18.85 16.55 1.98
N THR A 513 -18.42 15.49 2.67
CA THR A 513 -19.20 14.75 3.67
C THR A 513 -19.25 15.46 5.02
N HIS A 514 -18.28 16.34 5.31
CA HIS A 514 -17.98 16.97 6.61
C HIS A 514 -17.53 16.00 7.71
N GLU A 515 -17.15 14.78 7.35
CA GLU A 515 -16.63 13.78 8.29
C GLU A 515 -15.12 13.94 8.51
N LEU A 516 -14.40 14.50 7.53
CA LEU A 516 -12.96 14.71 7.58
C LEU A 516 -12.63 16.20 7.54
N LYS A 517 -11.66 16.60 8.35
CA LYS A 517 -11.14 17.97 8.36
C LYS A 517 -9.63 17.95 8.58
N TRP A 518 -8.91 18.70 7.76
CA TRP A 518 -7.49 19.00 7.92
C TRP A 518 -7.34 20.47 8.29
N SER A 519 -6.74 20.78 9.44
CA SER A 519 -6.56 22.13 9.95
C SER A 519 -5.06 22.45 10.02
N LEU A 520 -4.68 23.62 9.53
CA LEU A 520 -3.30 24.13 9.53
C LEU A 520 -3.25 25.45 10.31
N ASP A 521 -2.12 25.75 10.91
CA ASP A 521 -1.78 27.10 11.38
C ASP A 521 -1.11 27.90 10.24
N GLU A 522 -0.94 29.21 10.39
CA GLU A 522 -0.36 30.07 9.33
C GLU A 522 1.03 29.62 8.85
N GLY A 523 1.80 28.97 9.73
CA GLY A 523 3.13 28.45 9.42
C GLY A 523 3.16 27.02 8.87
N HIS A 524 2.02 26.32 8.83
CA HIS A 524 1.93 24.89 8.53
C HIS A 524 2.91 24.07 9.39
N THR A 525 3.01 24.42 10.67
CA THR A 525 3.91 23.77 11.63
C THR A 525 3.19 22.88 12.62
N ASN A 526 1.89 23.09 12.81
CA ASN A 526 1.08 22.38 13.80
C ASN A 526 -0.22 21.87 13.17
N GLY A 527 -0.14 21.06 12.13
CA GLY A 527 -1.30 20.49 11.46
C GLY A 527 -2.08 19.49 12.31
N LEU A 528 -3.39 19.40 12.05
CA LEU A 528 -4.29 18.47 12.72
C LEU A 528 -5.32 17.92 11.72
N VAL A 529 -5.44 16.60 11.65
CA VAL A 529 -6.55 15.91 10.98
C VAL A 529 -7.55 15.42 12.02
N THR A 530 -8.84 15.59 11.73
CA THR A 530 -9.92 15.03 12.52
C THR A 530 -10.83 14.14 11.67
N VAL A 531 -11.19 12.98 12.23
CA VAL A 531 -12.24 12.09 11.70
C VAL A 531 -13.44 12.19 12.64
N ASN A 532 -14.65 12.39 12.12
CA ASN A 532 -15.86 12.56 12.92
C ASN A 532 -17.05 11.83 12.29
N THR A 533 -17.07 10.51 12.43
CA THR A 533 -18.18 9.66 12.01
C THR A 533 -18.96 9.15 13.23
N PRO A 534 -20.16 8.57 13.06
CA PRO A 534 -20.89 7.95 14.15
C PRO A 534 -20.14 6.77 14.80
N ASN A 535 -19.32 6.06 14.04
CA ASN A 535 -18.68 4.80 14.47
C ASN A 535 -17.19 4.96 14.82
N ASN A 536 -16.50 5.94 14.24
CA ASN A 536 -15.11 6.30 14.56
C ASN A 536 -14.89 7.81 14.67
N GLN A 537 -14.09 8.21 15.65
CA GLN A 537 -13.65 9.58 15.84
C GLN A 537 -12.16 9.62 16.09
N ALA A 538 -11.44 10.55 15.45
CA ALA A 538 -9.98 10.65 15.62
C ALA A 538 -9.48 12.09 15.68
N LEU A 539 -8.41 12.30 16.45
CA LEU A 539 -7.56 13.50 16.46
C LEU A 539 -6.14 13.05 16.11
N ILE A 540 -5.57 13.55 15.04
CA ILE A 540 -4.31 13.08 14.47
C ILE A 540 -3.41 14.28 14.18
N GLY A 541 -2.28 14.40 14.87
CA GLY A 541 -1.33 15.49 14.64
C GLY A 541 -0.99 16.26 15.91
N PHE A 542 -0.82 17.58 15.79
CA PHE A 542 -0.41 18.49 16.85
C PHE A 542 -1.57 18.86 17.79
N VAL A 543 -2.13 17.87 18.49
CA VAL A 543 -3.38 17.99 19.27
C VAL A 543 -3.31 19.09 20.34
N LYS A 544 -2.17 19.26 21.01
CA LYS A 544 -2.03 20.23 22.09
C LYS A 544 -2.13 21.68 21.60
N GLU A 545 -1.56 21.96 20.43
CA GLU A 545 -1.48 23.31 19.85
C GLU A 545 -2.85 23.84 19.42
N HIS A 546 -3.79 22.94 19.11
CA HIS A 546 -5.17 23.26 18.76
C HIS A 546 -6.09 23.39 19.98
N GLY A 547 -5.60 23.12 21.19
CA GLY A 547 -6.37 23.16 22.43
C GLY A 547 -7.45 22.08 22.49
N ALA A 548 -8.53 22.36 23.24
CA ALA A 548 -9.62 21.41 23.45
C ALA A 548 -10.50 21.23 22.19
N ILE A 549 -10.11 20.32 21.29
CA ILE A 549 -10.90 19.97 20.11
C ILE A 549 -12.06 19.07 20.51
N SER A 550 -13.28 19.44 20.10
CA SER A 550 -14.50 18.67 20.36
C SER A 550 -15.03 18.03 19.09
N LEU A 551 -15.11 16.71 19.07
CA LEU A 551 -15.84 15.90 18.09
C LEU A 551 -17.23 15.56 18.62
N GLN A 552 -18.00 14.71 17.94
CA GLN A 552 -19.38 14.44 18.37
C GLN A 552 -19.46 13.71 19.73
N ASN A 553 -18.63 12.68 19.95
CA ASN A 553 -18.67 11.84 21.16
C ASN A 553 -17.38 11.92 22.00
N MET A 554 -16.36 12.62 21.54
CA MET A 554 -15.14 12.82 22.32
C MET A 554 -14.56 14.23 22.21
N SER A 555 -13.75 14.60 23.20
CA SER A 555 -12.80 15.72 23.13
C SER A 555 -11.55 15.35 23.91
N ALA A 556 -10.39 15.88 23.53
CA ALA A 556 -9.15 15.60 24.24
C ALA A 556 -8.36 16.87 24.52
N GLU A 557 -7.67 16.86 25.67
CA GLU A 557 -6.63 17.83 26.03
C GLU A 557 -5.37 17.02 26.38
N THR A 558 -4.30 17.18 25.61
CA THR A 558 -3.07 16.38 25.73
C THR A 558 -1.89 17.21 26.18
N ASN A 559 -0.96 16.59 26.89
CA ASN A 559 0.34 17.23 27.20
C ASN A 559 1.37 17.01 26.09
N ASN A 560 1.19 15.95 25.29
CA ASN A 560 2.00 15.64 24.12
C ASN A 560 1.68 16.64 23.00
N HIS A 561 2.72 17.15 22.35
CA HIS A 561 2.59 18.03 21.19
C HIS A 561 1.89 17.28 20.05
N PHE A 562 2.54 16.24 19.55
CA PHE A 562 1.99 15.35 18.54
C PHE A 562 1.46 14.06 19.16
N CYS A 563 0.26 13.64 18.77
CA CYS A 563 -0.28 12.31 19.06
C CYS A 563 -1.44 11.95 18.14
N THR A 564 -1.80 10.67 18.15
CA THR A 564 -3.00 10.12 17.54
C THR A 564 -3.93 9.64 18.66
N ILE A 565 -5.17 10.10 18.68
CA ILE A 565 -6.24 9.60 19.55
C ILE A 565 -7.37 9.13 18.64
N TRP A 566 -7.67 7.84 18.63
CA TRP A 566 -8.66 7.23 17.74
C TRP A 566 -9.62 6.34 18.53
N LEU A 567 -10.88 6.73 18.57
CA LEU A 567 -11.96 6.04 19.25
C LEU A 567 -12.86 5.34 18.23
N SER A 568 -12.94 4.03 18.31
CA SER A 568 -13.68 3.18 17.36
C SER A 568 -14.70 2.30 18.07
N SER A 569 -15.89 2.17 17.51
CA SER A 569 -16.89 1.21 17.97
C SER A 569 -16.51 -0.22 17.61
N MET A 570 -16.64 -1.17 18.55
CA MET A 570 -16.35 -2.59 18.33
C MET A 570 -17.58 -3.46 18.02
N ASP A 571 -18.80 -2.91 18.08
CA ASP A 571 -20.05 -3.68 17.93
C ASP A 571 -20.93 -3.18 16.77
N ALA A 572 -20.33 -2.45 15.84
CA ALA A 572 -20.97 -1.84 14.65
C ALA A 572 -22.09 -0.82 14.96
N LEU A 573 -22.38 -0.56 16.23
CA LEU A 573 -23.28 0.52 16.64
C LEU A 573 -22.51 1.86 16.67
N PRO A 574 -23.19 3.00 16.50
CA PRO A 574 -22.57 4.30 16.75
C PRO A 574 -21.94 4.38 18.15
N ILE A 575 -20.85 5.13 18.32
CA ILE A 575 -20.14 5.32 19.61
C ILE A 575 -21.11 5.70 20.73
N ALA A 576 -22.11 6.53 20.42
CA ALA A 576 -23.16 6.93 21.35
C ALA A 576 -23.90 5.75 22.01
N LYS A 577 -24.05 4.62 21.29
CA LYS A 577 -24.83 3.42 21.68
C LYS A 577 -23.99 2.17 21.90
N SER A 578 -22.76 2.15 21.41
CA SER A 578 -21.85 1.00 21.54
C SER A 578 -21.55 0.65 23.00
N ALA A 579 -21.51 -0.65 23.31
CA ALA A 579 -21.15 -1.15 24.63
C ALA A 579 -19.64 -1.36 24.79
N ARG A 580 -18.90 -1.42 23.66
CA ARG A 580 -17.46 -1.72 23.62
C ARG A 580 -16.78 -0.82 22.59
N LEU A 581 -15.81 -0.05 23.05
CA LEU A 581 -15.01 0.84 22.20
C LEU A 581 -13.53 0.44 22.29
N LEU A 582 -12.84 0.54 21.15
CA LEU A 582 -11.39 0.52 21.07
C LEU A 582 -10.90 1.97 21.09
N LEU A 583 -10.00 2.30 22.00
CA LEU A 583 -9.29 3.57 22.01
C LEU A 583 -7.82 3.30 21.69
N VAL A 584 -7.32 3.84 20.60
CA VAL A 584 -5.88 3.91 20.30
C VAL A 584 -5.37 5.31 20.66
N ALA A 585 -4.26 5.36 21.38
CA ALA A 585 -3.60 6.59 21.82
C ALA A 585 -2.09 6.47 21.53
N GLY A 586 -1.68 6.87 20.33
CA GLY A 586 -0.31 6.75 19.82
C GLY A 586 0.51 8.02 20.03
N GLY A 587 1.66 7.90 20.68
CA GLY A 587 2.71 8.93 20.72
C GLY A 587 3.86 8.57 19.77
N ARG A 588 5.08 9.00 20.09
CA ARG A 588 6.29 8.56 19.38
C ARG A 588 6.71 7.13 19.82
N ALA A 589 7.34 6.39 18.91
CA ALA A 589 8.06 5.16 19.25
C ALA A 589 9.54 5.22 18.82
N GLU A 590 10.43 4.69 19.66
CA GLU A 590 11.86 4.55 19.37
C GLU A 590 12.39 3.27 20.04
N ASN A 591 13.39 2.61 19.45
CA ASN A 591 14.06 1.49 20.10
C ASN A 591 14.90 1.96 21.29
N THR A 592 15.07 1.10 22.30
CA THR A 592 15.91 1.42 23.47
C THR A 592 17.34 1.72 23.03
N GLY A 593 17.88 2.87 23.43
CA GLY A 593 19.23 3.28 23.05
C GLY A 593 19.40 3.66 21.58
N GLN A 594 18.32 3.92 20.83
CA GLN A 594 18.39 4.44 19.47
C GLN A 594 19.13 5.79 19.46
N ARG A 595 20.04 5.97 18.49
CA ARG A 595 20.84 7.19 18.37
C ARG A 595 20.71 7.80 16.98
N TRP A 596 20.53 9.11 16.98
CA TRP A 596 20.41 9.94 15.79
C TRP A 596 21.68 10.77 15.58
N ASN A 597 21.92 11.20 14.34
CA ASN A 597 22.89 12.25 14.07
C ASN A 597 22.45 13.59 14.71
N THR A 598 23.38 14.55 14.82
CA THR A 598 23.11 15.85 15.47
C THR A 598 21.98 16.62 14.79
N ALA A 599 21.81 16.45 13.47
CA ALA A 599 20.73 17.06 12.70
C ALA A 599 19.37 16.35 12.87
N ARG A 600 19.32 15.19 13.54
CA ARG A 600 18.15 14.29 13.65
C ARG A 600 17.51 13.92 12.31
N THR A 601 18.31 13.85 11.25
CA THR A 601 17.92 13.46 9.88
C THR A 601 18.39 12.05 9.49
N GLY A 602 19.04 11.34 10.40
CA GLY A 602 19.54 10.00 10.14
C GLY A 602 19.84 9.24 11.43
N VAL A 603 19.57 7.94 11.40
CA VAL A 603 19.86 7.02 12.50
C VAL A 603 21.31 6.59 12.41
N ILE A 604 22.07 6.81 13.47
CA ILE A 604 23.44 6.29 13.63
C ILE A 604 23.41 4.85 14.15
N SER A 605 22.41 4.53 14.99
CA SER A 605 22.23 3.22 15.60
C SER A 605 20.75 2.99 15.85
N LEU A 606 20.20 1.90 15.30
CA LEU A 606 18.79 1.51 15.47
C LEU A 606 18.43 1.12 16.92
N GLY A 607 19.41 1.00 17.82
CA GLY A 607 19.16 0.64 19.21
C GLY A 607 18.88 -0.86 19.38
N GLU A 608 18.22 -1.20 20.49
CA GLU A 608 17.87 -2.57 20.86
C GLU A 608 16.48 -2.65 21.47
N SER A 609 16.09 -3.87 21.84
CA SER A 609 14.82 -4.14 22.51
C SER A 609 14.77 -3.65 23.96
N PRO A 610 13.58 -3.26 24.47
CA PRO A 610 12.32 -3.16 23.73
C PRO A 610 12.22 -1.86 22.92
N THR A 611 11.29 -1.81 21.96
CA THR A 611 10.77 -0.52 21.47
C THR A 611 10.03 0.18 22.61
N LEU A 612 10.38 1.44 22.84
CA LEU A 612 9.77 2.32 23.81
C LEU A 612 8.69 3.16 23.12
N VAL A 613 7.62 3.44 23.85
CA VAL A 613 6.56 4.36 23.41
C VAL A 613 6.53 5.56 24.34
N GLU A 614 6.35 6.74 23.77
CA GLU A 614 5.97 7.93 24.51
C GLU A 614 4.49 7.81 24.89
N PRO A 615 4.15 7.73 26.20
CA PRO A 615 2.75 7.65 26.60
C PRO A 615 2.01 8.92 26.20
N VAL A 616 0.81 8.77 25.64
CA VAL A 616 -0.12 9.90 25.50
C VAL A 616 -0.68 10.20 26.88
N THR A 617 -0.48 11.43 27.36
CA THR A 617 -0.92 11.90 28.68
C THR A 617 -1.87 13.08 28.53
N GLY A 618 -2.83 13.17 29.44
CA GLY A 618 -3.85 14.22 29.40
C GLY A 618 -5.23 13.70 29.79
N LEU A 619 -6.27 14.33 29.26
CA LEU A 619 -7.65 14.03 29.57
C LEU A 619 -8.46 13.82 28.29
N LEU A 620 -8.97 12.61 28.10
CA LEU A 620 -10.03 12.33 27.14
C LEU A 620 -11.39 12.49 27.84
N THR A 621 -12.29 13.23 27.21
CA THR A 621 -13.69 13.36 27.66
C THR A 621 -14.59 12.63 26.68
N LEU A 622 -15.30 11.61 27.14
CA LEU A 622 -16.38 10.97 26.37
C LEU A 622 -17.72 11.63 26.70
N LYS A 623 -18.53 11.87 25.67
CA LYS A 623 -19.81 12.57 25.77
C LYS A 623 -20.87 11.95 24.86
N GLY A 624 -22.14 12.21 25.18
CA GLY A 624 -23.25 11.69 24.39
C GLY A 624 -23.37 10.16 24.38
N LEU A 625 -22.90 9.47 25.43
CA LEU A 625 -23.09 8.02 25.58
C LEU A 625 -24.50 7.73 26.12
N GLU A 626 -25.43 7.43 25.22
CA GLU A 626 -26.88 7.31 25.47
C GLU A 626 -27.25 6.25 26.53
N GLY A 627 -27.71 6.67 27.70
CA GLY A 627 -28.10 5.73 28.76
C GLY A 627 -26.93 5.11 29.53
N ALA A 628 -25.68 5.58 29.33
CA ALA A 628 -24.54 5.08 30.09
C ALA A 628 -24.69 5.32 31.61
N ARG A 629 -24.63 4.23 32.38
CA ARG A 629 -24.66 4.19 33.86
C ARG A 629 -23.28 4.08 34.47
N SER A 630 -22.39 3.32 33.83
CA SER A 630 -20.99 3.10 34.22
C SER A 630 -20.14 3.02 32.95
N VAL A 631 -18.89 3.51 33.05
CA VAL A 631 -17.89 3.40 31.99
C VAL A 631 -16.59 2.94 32.64
N LYS A 632 -15.95 1.93 32.06
CA LYS A 632 -14.65 1.44 32.51
C LYS A 632 -13.65 1.49 31.39
N ILE A 633 -12.40 1.79 31.72
CA ILE A 633 -11.27 1.73 30.81
C ILE A 633 -10.27 0.66 31.26
N GLN A 634 -9.84 -0.18 30.33
CA GLN A 634 -8.87 -1.24 30.54
C GLN A 634 -7.68 -1.01 29.61
N ALA A 635 -6.50 -0.80 30.17
CA ALA A 635 -5.26 -0.76 29.38
C ALA A 635 -5.00 -2.13 28.75
N ILE A 636 -4.51 -2.15 27.51
CA ILE A 636 -4.19 -3.37 26.78
C ILE A 636 -2.67 -3.41 26.55
N ASP A 637 -2.03 -4.56 26.69
CA ASP A 637 -0.61 -4.71 26.43
C ASP A 637 -0.28 -5.00 24.96
N GLY A 638 1.01 -5.08 24.61
CA GLY A 638 1.46 -5.35 23.25
C GLY A 638 1.17 -6.77 22.73
N ALA A 639 0.54 -7.63 23.52
CA ALA A 639 0.00 -8.91 23.06
C ALA A 639 -1.52 -8.85 22.83
N GLY A 640 -2.14 -7.68 23.04
CA GLY A 640 -3.58 -7.52 22.99
C GLY A 640 -4.29 -8.04 24.24
N GLN A 641 -3.62 -8.18 25.39
CA GLN A 641 -4.22 -8.69 26.62
C GLN A 641 -4.43 -7.57 27.65
N SER A 642 -5.36 -7.75 28.59
CA SER A 642 -5.62 -6.77 29.64
C SER A 642 -4.39 -6.55 30.53
N LEU A 643 -3.97 -5.29 30.64
CA LEU A 643 -2.87 -4.82 31.48
C LEU A 643 -3.41 -4.18 32.76
N GLY A 644 -3.33 -4.89 33.88
CA GLY A 644 -3.88 -4.43 35.15
C GLY A 644 -5.41 -4.58 35.24
N ALA A 645 -6.02 -4.00 36.27
CA ALA A 645 -7.47 -4.02 36.46
C ALA A 645 -8.16 -2.88 35.71
N PRO A 646 -9.44 -3.04 35.30
CA PRO A 646 -10.20 -1.97 34.67
C PRO A 646 -10.45 -0.85 35.68
N VAL A 647 -10.35 0.40 35.21
CA VAL A 647 -10.53 1.61 36.02
C VAL A 647 -11.90 2.20 35.71
N GLU A 648 -12.68 2.47 36.76
CA GLU A 648 -13.95 3.18 36.64
C GLU A 648 -13.70 4.64 36.21
N VAL A 649 -14.35 5.06 35.13
CA VAL A 649 -14.21 6.40 34.57
C VAL A 649 -15.10 7.36 35.33
N ARG A 650 -14.54 8.49 35.77
CA ARG A 650 -15.29 9.46 36.57
C ARG A 650 -16.32 10.18 35.70
N LYS A 651 -17.58 10.25 36.17
CA LYS A 651 -18.63 11.06 35.55
C LYS A 651 -18.63 12.48 36.11
N GLU A 652 -18.53 13.48 35.26
CA GLU A 652 -18.56 14.90 35.61
C GLU A 652 -19.42 15.68 34.62
N GLN A 653 -20.41 16.44 35.12
CA GLN A 653 -21.29 17.30 34.30
C GLN A 653 -21.91 16.57 33.10
N GLY A 654 -22.29 15.30 33.27
CA GLY A 654 -22.89 14.48 32.20
C GLY A 654 -21.90 13.89 31.18
N THR A 655 -20.60 14.10 31.37
CA THR A 655 -19.51 13.53 30.55
C THR A 655 -18.64 12.57 31.36
N TRP A 656 -17.83 11.76 30.68
CA TRP A 656 -16.95 10.77 31.31
C TRP A 656 -15.49 11.16 31.09
N LYS A 657 -14.73 11.26 32.19
CA LYS A 657 -13.37 11.79 32.25
C LYS A 657 -12.36 10.66 32.33
N VAL A 658 -11.72 10.38 31.21
CA VAL A 658 -10.75 9.30 31.03
C VAL A 658 -9.34 9.89 31.13
N PRO A 659 -8.63 9.71 32.26
CA PRO A 659 -7.23 10.11 32.35
C PRO A 659 -6.36 9.21 31.45
N LEU A 660 -5.53 9.83 30.61
CA LEU A 660 -4.59 9.13 29.75
C LEU A 660 -3.19 9.09 30.38
N GLY A 661 -2.44 8.02 30.09
CA GLY A 661 -1.05 7.89 30.49
C GLY A 661 -0.80 7.45 31.94
N THR A 662 -1.84 7.09 32.71
CA THR A 662 -1.67 6.46 34.03
C THR A 662 -1.01 5.08 33.92
N ILE A 663 -1.34 4.33 32.87
CA ILE A 663 -0.67 3.09 32.47
C ILE A 663 -0.09 3.34 31.07
N THR A 664 1.20 3.06 30.90
CA THR A 664 1.88 3.15 29.60
C THR A 664 1.33 2.08 28.66
N THR A 665 0.51 2.50 27.71
CA THR A 665 0.03 1.69 26.60
C THR A 665 -0.39 2.60 25.44
N THR A 666 -0.47 2.03 24.23
CA THR A 666 -0.95 2.68 23.01
C THR A 666 -2.41 2.37 22.71
N TRP A 667 -3.06 1.49 23.48
CA TRP A 667 -4.46 1.12 23.25
C TRP A 667 -5.18 0.61 24.50
N TYR A 668 -6.50 0.84 24.51
CA TYR A 668 -7.40 0.57 25.62
C TYR A 668 -8.71 -0.04 25.12
N GLU A 669 -9.30 -0.93 25.90
CA GLU A 669 -10.72 -1.27 25.78
C GLU A 669 -11.53 -0.35 26.69
N ILE A 670 -12.62 0.22 26.18
CA ILE A 670 -13.59 0.95 26.97
C ILE A 670 -14.92 0.19 26.93
N THR A 671 -15.46 -0.09 28.11
CA THR A 671 -16.76 -0.76 28.24
C THR A 671 -17.79 0.19 28.83
N VAL A 672 -19.01 0.15 28.29
CA VAL A 672 -20.12 1.03 28.67
C VAL A 672 -21.30 0.18 29.13
N GLU A 673 -21.68 0.32 30.40
CA GLU A 673 -22.87 -0.32 30.97
C GLU A 673 -24.07 0.63 30.87
N ARG A 674 -25.23 0.16 30.39
CA ARG A 674 -26.41 0.97 30.04
C ARG A 674 -27.69 0.54 30.76
#